data_AF-A0A433ZV80-F1
#
_entry.id   AF-A0A433ZV80-F1
#
_cell.length_a   1.000
_cell.length_b   1.000
_cell.length_c   1.000
_cell.angle_alpha   90.00
_cell.angle_beta   90.00
_cell.angle_gamma   90.00
#
_symmetry.space_group_name_H-M   'P 1'
#
loop_
_entity.id
_entity.type
_entity.pdbx_description
1 polymer ?
#
loop_
_entity_poly.entity_id
_entity_poly.type
_entity_poly.pdbx_seq_one_letter_code
_entity_poly.pdbx_strand_id
1 'polypeptide(L)'
;MKSSERTLSYSSILIAVLLGINAAKADDYFDPDFLTSPSGEALDIDLSSFEKSSFIPGIYRVDIYLNEKYVNTQEILFYNDKNTNKLRPCFSDVQLADYGIKPEYYSLLDKSGDCVDLSGIEGADAEFKGNLSRLYLSMPQVAFDQNALDARQELLWDDGIPSVFTDYSFSGLHLVNTNNNNSDDSLYLSLRSGVNLGSWRYRNNSTWNRNAGGHQKWVSQLNYIERPLRSIKSNVLVGDNFSDSDVFDNVSFLGIKLWSDDQMYPQYASTYAPVISGVATTDSTIEVYQNGYVIYRTNIPAGPYELTDVIPLNSGENLYVVRKGIDGSEFRSIVPFSSLNFMQRKNRYKYSITAGQYRMNNYGSLDSTGNKTKFAQADAFYELTGNTTIFGGVQAASRYQAYDAGIGMNIPVIGAVATDIMFTRAQPDSIDSMEGRAFRFRYSKTLENTGTNISFAGYRYISGDYLTMKDMFDYYSGQADTSAYLMRKGQFELTMTQSLPDGLGALNASVSRQTYNTYYNNEEKSVESYNIGYSNVFDGISMNVNYAYYKSSLNRQNYSTNLFETDRNNDHVVSLNISIPLQGRFKDQWVTYGASYNKDGNFDNYVGVGGILLDEKNLSWNVQQGYGNRGSGNYDSVYGKYKGRYGDVNAGYSYKNDNRQVSYGLNGSLVMNGYGATLSRPLGNTNGLIYTPGV
;
A
#
# COMPACT_ATOMS: atom_id res chain seq x y z
N MET A 1 90.30 -5.49 20.94
CA MET A 1 89.54 -4.23 20.74
C MET A 1 89.51 -3.79 19.26
N LYS A 2 89.16 -4.66 18.30
CA LYS A 2 89.05 -4.27 16.86
C LYS A 2 87.75 -4.71 16.17
N SER A 3 86.84 -5.40 16.86
CA SER A 3 85.56 -5.87 16.28
C SER A 3 84.33 -5.08 16.73
N SER A 4 84.46 -4.18 17.72
CA SER A 4 83.34 -3.37 18.23
C SER A 4 83.11 -2.08 17.41
N GLU A 5 84.17 -1.54 16.79
CA GLU A 5 84.04 -0.29 16.01
C GLU A 5 83.38 -0.49 14.64
N ARG A 6 83.43 -1.71 14.06
CA ARG A 6 82.78 -1.97 12.76
C ARG A 6 81.27 -2.12 12.87
N THR A 7 80.76 -2.72 13.95
CA THR A 7 79.31 -2.88 14.14
C THR A 7 78.62 -1.56 14.47
N LEU A 8 79.26 -0.64 15.22
CA LEU A 8 78.70 0.69 15.42
C LEU A 8 78.61 1.48 14.11
N SER A 9 79.62 1.39 13.23
CA SER A 9 79.62 2.14 11.97
C SER A 9 78.52 1.70 10.99
N TYR A 10 78.21 0.39 10.92
CA TYR A 10 77.07 -0.09 10.10
C TYR A 10 75.71 0.25 10.71
N SER A 11 75.56 0.27 12.04
CA SER A 11 74.32 0.71 12.69
C SER A 11 74.08 2.22 12.55
N SER A 12 75.13 3.04 12.58
CA SER A 12 75.02 4.49 12.34
C SER A 12 74.63 4.82 10.90
N ILE A 13 75.11 4.05 9.92
CA ILE A 13 74.72 4.22 8.51
C ILE A 13 73.27 3.78 8.28
N LEU A 14 72.81 2.70 8.93
CA LEU A 14 71.41 2.27 8.80
C LEU A 14 70.43 3.28 9.44
N ILE A 15 70.80 3.88 10.58
CA ILE A 15 69.99 4.92 11.24
C ILE A 15 69.99 6.23 10.41
N ALA A 16 71.11 6.59 9.77
CA ALA A 16 71.16 7.75 8.87
C ALA A 16 70.36 7.53 7.57
N VAL A 17 70.29 6.30 7.05
CA VAL A 17 69.46 5.96 5.88
C VAL A 17 67.97 5.88 6.23
N LEU A 18 67.61 5.45 7.44
CA LEU A 18 66.22 5.43 7.92
C LEU A 18 65.71 6.82 8.34
N LEU A 19 66.57 7.72 8.80
CA LEU A 19 66.22 9.11 9.13
C LEU A 19 66.23 10.05 7.91
N GLY A 20 66.76 9.60 6.77
CA GLY A 20 66.80 10.37 5.51
C GLY A 20 65.60 10.15 4.58
N ILE A 21 64.64 9.30 4.97
CA ILE A 21 63.41 9.11 4.21
C ILE A 21 62.49 10.29 4.53
N ASN A 22 62.69 11.39 3.81
CA ASN A 22 61.63 12.38 3.65
C ASN A 22 60.48 11.66 2.98
N ALA A 23 59.45 11.32 3.75
CA ALA A 23 58.16 10.94 3.20
C ALA A 23 57.63 12.18 2.46
N ALA A 24 57.96 12.27 1.18
CA ALA A 24 57.34 13.23 0.28
C ALA A 24 55.87 12.83 0.19
N LYS A 25 55.01 13.57 0.91
CA LYS A 25 53.60 13.63 0.58
C LYS A 25 53.51 14.48 -0.68
N ALA A 26 53.51 13.84 -1.83
CA ALA A 26 52.98 14.47 -3.03
C ALA A 26 51.47 14.59 -2.84
N ASP A 27 50.93 15.80 -2.94
CA ASP A 27 49.50 15.99 -3.16
C ASP A 27 49.15 15.46 -4.56
N ASP A 28 47.93 14.96 -4.73
CA ASP A 28 47.44 14.53 -6.04
C ASP A 28 47.35 15.74 -6.98
N TYR A 29 48.05 15.70 -8.11
CA TYR A 29 48.11 16.76 -9.12
C TYR A 29 47.56 16.25 -10.45
N PHE A 30 46.59 16.97 -11.01
CA PHE A 30 46.08 16.71 -12.35
C PHE A 30 46.73 17.68 -13.33
N ASP A 31 47.40 17.15 -14.34
CA ASP A 31 48.07 17.95 -15.37
C ASP A 31 47.03 18.53 -16.35
N PRO A 32 46.82 19.86 -16.37
CA PRO A 32 45.80 20.52 -17.20
C PRO A 32 46.06 20.35 -18.71
N ASP A 33 47.26 19.98 -19.15
CA ASP A 33 47.56 19.70 -20.56
C ASP A 33 46.76 18.50 -21.11
N PHE A 34 46.20 17.65 -20.25
CA PHE A 34 45.28 16.59 -20.64
C PHE A 34 43.86 17.09 -20.95
N LEU A 35 43.52 18.36 -20.67
CA LEU A 35 42.26 18.98 -21.08
C LEU A 35 42.43 19.66 -22.43
N THR A 36 42.06 18.94 -23.48
CA THR A 36 42.04 19.48 -24.85
C THR A 36 40.62 19.77 -25.30
N SER A 37 40.43 20.88 -26.02
CA SER A 37 39.19 21.14 -26.76
C SER A 37 38.94 20.06 -27.82
N PRO A 38 37.73 19.95 -28.39
CA PRO A 38 37.47 19.03 -29.51
C PRO A 38 38.36 19.25 -30.74
N SER A 39 38.99 20.43 -30.86
CA SER A 39 39.97 20.77 -31.90
C SER A 39 41.43 20.46 -31.52
N GLY A 40 41.68 19.91 -30.32
CA GLY A 40 43.01 19.48 -29.87
C GLY A 40 43.87 20.59 -29.25
N GLU A 41 43.30 21.76 -28.96
CA GLU A 41 44.02 22.83 -28.27
C GLU A 41 43.96 22.63 -26.76
N ALA A 42 45.09 22.79 -26.08
CA ALA A 42 45.17 22.77 -24.62
C ALA A 42 44.33 23.92 -24.04
N LEU A 43 43.49 23.60 -23.06
CA LEU A 43 42.65 24.57 -22.38
C LEU A 43 43.43 25.17 -21.20
N ASP A 44 43.78 26.46 -21.28
CA ASP A 44 44.41 27.22 -20.19
C ASP A 44 43.39 27.49 -19.07
N ILE A 45 43.17 26.49 -18.22
CA ILE A 45 42.19 26.51 -17.11
C ILE A 45 42.94 26.31 -15.80
N ASP A 46 42.72 27.23 -14.86
CA ASP A 46 43.24 27.12 -13.49
C ASP A 46 42.46 26.05 -12.71
N LEU A 47 43.12 24.92 -12.44
CA LEU A 47 42.59 23.81 -11.66
C LEU A 47 43.07 23.80 -10.20
N SER A 48 43.84 24.81 -9.76
CA SER A 48 44.44 24.84 -8.42
C SER A 48 43.43 24.72 -7.28
N SER A 49 42.19 25.16 -7.51
CA SER A 49 41.09 25.04 -6.55
C SER A 49 40.54 23.60 -6.44
N PHE A 50 40.73 22.77 -7.47
CA PHE A 50 40.29 21.37 -7.55
C PHE A 50 41.36 20.37 -7.08
N GLU A 51 42.63 20.79 -7.04
CA GLU A 51 43.75 19.99 -6.53
C GLU A 51 43.59 19.62 -5.04
N LYS A 52 42.90 20.46 -4.26
CA LYS A 52 42.76 20.30 -2.79
C LYS A 52 41.33 20.01 -2.31
N SER A 53 40.32 20.31 -3.13
CA SER A 53 38.91 20.04 -2.85
C SER A 53 38.19 19.77 -4.15
N SER A 54 37.37 18.71 -4.25
CA SER A 54 36.64 18.39 -5.49
C SER A 54 35.59 19.45 -5.89
N PHE A 55 35.31 20.42 -5.01
CA PHE A 55 34.32 21.47 -5.21
C PHE A 55 34.81 22.81 -4.63
N ILE A 56 34.39 23.92 -5.25
CA ILE A 56 34.75 25.29 -4.84
C ILE A 56 33.71 25.88 -3.87
N PRO A 57 34.05 26.88 -3.05
CA PRO A 57 33.07 27.59 -2.23
C PRO A 57 31.98 28.24 -3.09
N GLY A 58 30.73 28.19 -2.64
CA GLY A 58 29.61 28.70 -3.40
C GLY A 58 28.26 28.18 -2.92
N ILE A 59 27.20 28.58 -3.62
CA ILE A 59 25.85 28.12 -3.34
C ILE A 59 25.58 26.89 -4.18
N TYR A 60 25.21 25.79 -3.52
CA TYR A 60 24.84 24.55 -4.18
C TYR A 60 23.43 24.15 -3.79
N ARG A 61 22.61 23.79 -4.79
CA ARG A 61 21.32 23.14 -4.54
C ARG A 61 21.57 21.67 -4.21
N VAL A 62 21.28 21.30 -2.96
CA VAL A 62 21.61 19.97 -2.43
C VAL A 62 20.42 19.30 -1.79
N ASP A 63 20.34 17.98 -1.94
CA ASP A 63 19.45 17.12 -1.15
C ASP A 63 20.09 16.94 0.23
N ILE A 64 19.38 17.32 1.27
CA ILE A 64 19.86 17.27 2.66
C ILE A 64 19.36 15.99 3.30
N TYR A 65 20.29 15.20 3.83
CA TYR A 65 20.05 14.00 4.59
C TYR A 65 20.49 14.22 6.04
N LEU A 66 19.59 14.09 7.00
CA LEU A 66 19.88 14.16 8.43
C LEU A 66 19.80 12.77 9.03
N ASN A 67 20.88 12.28 9.63
CA ASN A 67 20.99 10.91 10.15
C ASN A 67 20.49 9.87 9.13
N GLU A 68 20.95 10.00 7.89
CA GLU A 68 20.60 9.17 6.72
C GLU A 68 19.14 9.31 6.21
N LYS A 69 18.31 10.15 6.83
CA LYS A 69 16.94 10.44 6.37
C LYS A 69 16.90 11.69 5.51
N TYR A 70 16.30 11.61 4.33
CA TYR A 70 16.05 12.79 3.50
C TYR A 70 15.15 13.78 4.25
N VAL A 71 15.54 15.05 4.28
CA VAL A 71 14.82 16.13 4.96
C VAL A 71 14.19 17.08 3.95
N ASN A 72 15.02 17.66 3.07
CA ASN A 72 14.60 18.67 2.10
C ASN A 72 15.67 18.86 1.01
N THR A 73 15.33 19.55 -0.07
CA THR A 73 16.26 20.03 -1.10
C THR A 73 16.31 21.54 -1.09
N GLN A 74 17.47 22.14 -0.87
CA GLN A 74 17.59 23.61 -0.87
C GLN A 74 18.97 24.08 -1.30
N GLU A 75 19.08 25.37 -1.58
CA GLU A 75 20.35 26.04 -1.81
C GLU A 75 21.06 26.29 -0.49
N ILE A 76 22.26 25.72 -0.35
CA ILE A 76 23.12 25.89 0.82
C ILE A 76 24.41 26.59 0.39
N LEU A 77 24.81 27.61 1.13
CA LEU A 77 26.10 28.25 0.98
C LEU A 77 27.18 27.37 1.61
N PHE A 78 28.22 27.05 0.85
CA PHE A 78 29.40 26.35 1.34
C PHE A 78 30.60 27.27 1.34
N TYR A 79 31.34 27.30 2.44
CA TYR A 79 32.58 28.05 2.59
C TYR A 79 33.76 27.12 2.86
N ASN A 80 34.97 27.58 2.58
CA ASN A 80 36.18 26.80 2.83
C ASN A 80 36.59 26.94 4.30
N ASP A 81 36.68 25.82 5.02
CA ASP A 81 37.21 25.77 6.37
C ASP A 81 38.73 25.99 6.32
N LYS A 82 39.22 27.03 7.00
CA LYS A 82 40.64 27.43 6.98
C LYS A 82 41.58 26.38 7.59
N ASN A 83 41.07 25.50 8.44
CA ASN A 83 41.87 24.48 9.12
C ASN A 83 41.86 23.15 8.38
N THR A 84 40.73 22.78 7.76
CA THR A 84 40.56 21.47 7.11
C THR A 84 40.59 21.51 5.58
N ASN A 85 40.55 22.71 4.96
CA ASN A 85 40.38 22.92 3.52
C ASN A 85 39.18 22.17 2.91
N LYS A 86 38.19 21.79 3.73
CA LYS A 86 36.95 21.17 3.30
C LYS A 86 35.84 22.22 3.19
N LEU A 87 34.92 22.01 2.27
CA LEU A 87 33.68 22.78 2.21
C LEU A 87 32.79 22.46 3.41
N ARG A 88 32.44 23.49 4.18
CA ARG A 88 31.48 23.41 5.28
C ARG A 88 30.17 24.12 4.90
N PRO A 89 29.01 23.53 5.20
CA PRO A 89 27.73 24.21 4.98
C PRO A 89 27.57 25.36 5.98
N CYS A 90 26.99 26.45 5.52
CA CYS A 90 26.52 27.56 6.33
C CYS A 90 25.02 27.41 6.54
N PHE A 91 24.60 27.28 7.80
CA PHE A 91 23.20 27.24 8.18
C PHE A 91 22.83 28.43 9.05
N SER A 92 21.66 28.99 8.79
CA SER A 92 20.99 29.92 9.68
C SER A 92 20.25 29.19 10.80
N ASP A 93 19.96 29.89 11.89
CA ASP A 93 19.10 29.40 12.99
C ASP A 93 17.75 28.87 12.49
N VAL A 94 17.19 29.52 11.47
CA VAL A 94 15.91 29.13 10.87
C VAL A 94 16.05 27.78 10.15
N GLN A 95 17.12 27.58 9.39
CA GLN A 95 17.38 26.30 8.71
C GLN A 95 17.59 25.16 9.71
N LEU A 96 18.35 25.39 10.78
CA LEU A 96 18.55 24.38 11.83
C LEU A 96 17.25 24.04 12.55
N ALA A 97 16.41 25.04 12.86
CA ALA A 97 15.08 24.83 13.41
C ALA A 97 14.17 24.07 12.42
N ASP A 98 14.26 24.36 11.13
CA ASP A 98 13.50 23.67 10.08
C ASP A 98 13.93 22.21 9.93
N TYR A 99 15.18 21.88 10.26
CA TYR A 99 15.67 20.51 10.36
C TYR A 99 15.34 19.85 11.71
N GLY A 100 14.50 20.46 12.56
CA GLY A 100 14.11 19.90 13.84
C GLY A 100 15.23 19.89 14.90
N ILE A 101 16.30 20.66 14.71
CA ILE A 101 17.34 20.79 15.74
C ILE A 101 16.80 21.73 16.82
N LYS A 102 16.99 21.36 18.09
CA LYS A 102 16.52 22.15 19.24
C LYS A 102 17.35 23.42 19.40
N PRO A 103 16.72 24.59 19.68
CA PRO A 103 17.42 25.86 19.82
C PRO A 103 18.58 25.83 20.81
N GLU A 104 18.44 25.14 21.94
CA GLU A 104 19.49 25.05 22.97
C GLU A 104 20.84 24.53 22.48
N TYR A 105 20.89 23.81 21.36
CA TYR A 105 22.12 23.26 20.77
C TYR A 105 22.82 24.22 19.79
N TYR A 106 22.15 25.24 19.26
CA TYR A 106 22.77 26.19 18.32
C TYR A 106 22.65 27.67 18.71
N SER A 107 21.75 28.03 19.64
CA SER A 107 21.49 29.43 20.03
C SER A 107 22.71 30.12 20.63
N LEU A 108 23.59 29.35 21.27
CA LEU A 108 24.76 29.83 22.00
C LEU A 108 26.07 29.60 21.24
N LEU A 109 26.02 29.03 20.04
CA LEU A 109 27.21 28.76 19.25
C LEU A 109 27.74 30.05 18.62
N ASP A 110 29.05 30.14 18.49
CA ASP A 110 29.71 31.25 17.82
C ASP A 110 29.23 31.31 16.35
N LYS A 111 28.76 32.50 15.97
CA LYS A 111 28.29 32.75 14.61
C LYS A 111 29.37 33.49 13.84
N SER A 112 29.75 32.95 12.68
CA SER A 112 30.56 33.70 11.71
C SER A 112 29.60 34.40 10.75
N GLY A 113 29.16 35.61 11.10
CA GLY A 113 28.05 36.27 10.41
C GLY A 113 26.71 35.59 10.75
N ASP A 114 25.99 35.10 9.73
CA ASP A 114 24.74 34.34 9.88
C ASP A 114 24.95 32.81 9.90
N CYS A 115 26.20 32.34 9.78
CA CYS A 115 26.52 30.91 9.72
C CYS A 115 26.78 30.35 11.12
N VAL A 116 25.95 29.39 11.53
CA VAL A 116 26.18 28.58 12.72
C VAL A 116 27.25 27.52 12.44
N ASP A 117 28.29 27.48 13.28
CA ASP A 117 29.30 26.42 13.23
C ASP A 117 28.81 25.16 13.97
N LEU A 118 28.47 24.13 13.20
CA LEU A 118 27.98 22.85 13.74
C LEU A 118 29.01 22.09 14.57
N SER A 119 30.30 22.44 14.48
CA SER A 119 31.35 21.77 15.27
C SER A 119 31.21 21.99 16.78
N GLY A 120 30.46 23.01 17.20
CA GLY A 120 30.13 23.24 18.60
C GLY A 120 29.09 22.28 19.18
N ILE A 121 28.41 21.48 18.34
CA ILE A 121 27.52 20.41 18.78
C ILE A 121 28.35 19.12 18.85
N GLU A 122 28.59 18.62 20.06
CA GLU A 122 29.37 17.39 20.25
C GLU A 122 28.71 16.20 19.52
N GLY A 123 29.44 15.53 18.63
CA GLY A 123 28.94 14.42 17.84
C GLY A 123 28.19 14.83 16.56
N ALA A 124 28.09 16.12 16.25
CA ALA A 124 27.60 16.59 14.96
C ALA A 124 28.70 16.56 13.89
N ASP A 125 28.31 16.22 12.66
CA ASP A 125 29.18 16.35 11.49
C ASP A 125 28.38 16.68 10.23
N ALA A 126 29.06 17.24 9.24
CA ALA A 126 28.47 17.59 7.95
C ALA A 126 29.42 17.21 6.81
N GLU A 127 28.94 16.35 5.91
CA GLU A 127 29.67 15.84 4.75
C GLU A 127 28.94 16.23 3.45
N PHE A 128 29.59 17.05 2.61
CA PHE A 128 29.09 17.40 1.30
C PHE A 128 29.64 16.46 0.21
N LYS A 129 28.73 15.81 -0.53
CA LYS A 129 29.02 15.00 -1.72
C LYS A 129 28.49 15.69 -2.96
N GLY A 130 29.28 16.63 -3.50
CA GLY A 130 28.86 17.46 -4.63
C GLY A 130 28.59 16.69 -5.92
N ASN A 131 29.24 15.54 -6.14
CA ASN A 131 29.01 14.67 -7.30
C ASN A 131 27.59 14.07 -7.32
N LEU A 132 26.95 14.00 -6.15
CA LEU A 132 25.57 13.54 -5.97
C LEU A 132 24.61 14.70 -5.68
N SER A 133 25.12 15.94 -5.54
CA SER A 133 24.39 17.08 -4.98
C SER A 133 23.74 16.75 -3.63
N ARG A 134 24.48 16.09 -2.72
CA ARG A 134 23.97 15.66 -1.41
C ARG A 134 24.76 16.23 -0.25
N LEU A 135 24.06 16.62 0.80
CA LEU A 135 24.64 17.01 2.08
C LEU A 135 24.16 16.05 3.17
N TYR A 136 25.10 15.32 3.78
CA TYR A 136 24.82 14.42 4.89
C TYR A 136 25.16 15.14 6.21
N LEU A 137 24.16 15.28 7.07
CA LEU A 137 24.27 15.82 8.41
C LEU A 137 24.12 14.67 9.41
N SER A 138 25.11 14.52 10.29
CA SER A 138 25.02 13.65 11.46
C SER A 138 24.77 14.53 12.66
N MET A 139 23.76 14.22 13.47
CA MET A 139 23.40 14.96 14.68
C MET A 139 23.05 14.00 15.82
N PRO A 140 23.47 14.28 17.07
CA PRO A 140 23.01 13.52 18.24
C PRO A 140 21.48 13.58 18.36
N GLN A 141 20.84 12.45 18.68
CA GLN A 141 19.37 12.39 18.79
C GLN A 141 18.82 13.36 19.85
N VAL A 142 19.56 13.60 20.93
CA VAL A 142 19.17 14.55 21.99
C VAL A 142 19.01 15.98 21.48
N ALA A 143 19.75 16.34 20.44
CA ALA A 143 19.70 17.65 19.79
C ALA A 143 18.49 17.82 18.87
N PHE A 144 17.68 16.78 18.70
CA PHE A 144 16.63 16.72 17.69
C PHE A 144 15.24 16.57 18.30
N ASP A 145 14.26 17.21 17.65
CA ASP A 145 12.83 17.10 17.93
C ASP A 145 12.11 16.60 16.67
N GLN A 146 11.72 15.31 16.69
CA GLN A 146 11.02 14.67 15.58
C GLN A 146 9.66 15.30 15.30
N ASN A 147 8.94 15.77 16.33
CA ASN A 147 7.64 16.39 16.13
C ASN A 147 7.80 17.75 15.42
N ALA A 148 8.85 18.49 15.76
CA ALA A 148 9.18 19.74 15.10
C ALA A 148 9.56 19.50 13.63
N LEU A 149 10.38 18.48 13.33
CA LEU A 149 10.71 18.11 11.95
C LEU A 149 9.46 17.75 11.15
N ASP A 150 8.59 16.89 11.70
CA ASP A 150 7.38 16.44 11.00
C ASP A 150 6.45 17.63 10.70
N ALA A 151 6.25 18.53 11.66
CA ALA A 151 5.47 19.75 11.46
C ALA A 151 6.06 20.67 10.38
N ARG A 152 7.39 20.69 10.22
CA ARG A 152 8.07 21.46 9.16
C ARG A 152 7.96 20.76 7.81
N GLN A 153 8.03 19.44 7.74
CA GLN A 153 7.80 18.67 6.51
C GLN A 153 6.37 18.83 5.99
N GLU A 154 5.37 18.99 6.88
CA GLU A 154 3.99 19.31 6.49
C GLU A 154 3.86 20.65 5.73
N LEU A 155 4.78 21.60 5.96
CA LEU A 155 4.82 22.87 5.22
C LEU A 155 5.29 22.67 3.76
N LEU A 156 6.00 21.58 3.47
CA LEU A 156 6.49 21.27 2.12
C LEU A 156 5.43 20.58 1.24
N TRP A 157 4.25 20.29 1.77
CA TRP A 157 3.17 19.68 1.00
C TRP A 157 2.68 20.60 -0.12
N ASP A 158 2.81 20.13 -1.36
CA ASP A 158 2.37 20.84 -2.55
C ASP A 158 0.92 20.47 -2.92
N ASP A 159 0.09 21.49 -3.15
CA ASP A 159 -1.27 21.35 -3.67
C ASP A 159 -1.31 20.98 -5.17
N GLY A 160 -0.15 20.91 -5.83
CA GLY A 160 0.02 20.53 -7.22
C GLY A 160 -0.43 21.59 -8.21
N ILE A 161 -0.26 21.27 -9.50
CA ILE A 161 -0.57 22.20 -10.59
C ILE A 161 -2.05 22.12 -11.03
N PRO A 162 -2.64 23.24 -11.48
CA PRO A 162 -3.93 23.21 -12.16
C PRO A 162 -3.89 22.26 -13.36
N SER A 163 -4.81 21.30 -13.39
CA SER A 163 -4.84 20.26 -14.43
C SER A 163 -6.24 19.71 -14.64
N VAL A 164 -6.52 19.29 -15.87
CA VAL A 164 -7.71 18.54 -16.26
C VAL A 164 -7.23 17.22 -16.84
N PHE A 165 -7.80 16.11 -16.42
CA PHE A 165 -7.40 14.81 -16.93
C PHE A 165 -8.57 13.86 -17.08
N THR A 166 -8.37 12.83 -17.91
CA THR A 166 -9.26 11.68 -17.98
C THR A 166 -8.42 10.42 -18.18
N ASP A 167 -8.60 9.46 -17.27
CA ASP A 167 -8.16 8.09 -17.49
C ASP A 167 -9.27 7.35 -18.22
N TYR A 168 -8.92 6.68 -19.31
CA TYR A 168 -9.85 5.87 -20.07
C TYR A 168 -9.44 4.39 -20.02
N SER A 169 -10.43 3.53 -19.85
CA SER A 169 -10.30 2.08 -20.03
C SER A 169 -11.41 1.63 -20.95
N PHE A 170 -11.03 1.30 -22.18
CA PHE A 170 -11.92 0.82 -23.22
C PHE A 170 -11.67 -0.66 -23.46
N SER A 171 -12.73 -1.45 -23.56
CA SER A 171 -12.66 -2.83 -23.99
C SER A 171 -13.83 -3.19 -24.90
N GLY A 172 -13.54 -4.06 -25.86
CA GLY A 172 -14.53 -4.64 -26.75
C GLY A 172 -14.39 -6.15 -26.81
N LEU A 173 -15.52 -6.79 -27.00
CA LEU A 173 -15.65 -8.24 -27.07
C LEU A 173 -16.63 -8.57 -28.20
N HIS A 174 -16.13 -9.28 -29.19
CA HIS A 174 -16.92 -9.86 -30.28
C HIS A 174 -16.96 -11.37 -30.09
N LEU A 175 -18.15 -11.92 -29.90
CA LEU A 175 -18.39 -13.36 -29.73
C LEU A 175 -19.20 -13.87 -30.92
N VAL A 176 -18.74 -14.94 -31.56
CA VAL A 176 -19.47 -15.63 -32.64
C VAL A 176 -19.75 -17.05 -32.20
N ASN A 177 -21.01 -17.45 -32.24
CA ASN A 177 -21.42 -18.84 -32.09
C ASN A 177 -21.73 -19.43 -33.47
N THR A 178 -20.91 -20.36 -33.93
CA THR A 178 -21.00 -20.96 -35.27
C THR A 178 -22.12 -21.97 -35.40
N ASN A 179 -22.62 -22.55 -34.30
CA ASN A 179 -23.73 -23.51 -34.33
C ASN A 179 -25.05 -22.84 -34.72
N ASN A 180 -25.33 -21.68 -34.12
CA ASN A 180 -26.55 -20.91 -34.37
C ASN A 180 -26.33 -19.71 -35.32
N ASN A 181 -25.10 -19.54 -35.83
CA ASN A 181 -24.67 -18.41 -36.66
C ASN A 181 -25.03 -17.05 -36.05
N ASN A 182 -24.91 -16.92 -34.73
CA ASN A 182 -25.19 -15.68 -33.99
C ASN A 182 -23.88 -14.97 -33.65
N SER A 183 -23.91 -13.64 -33.62
CA SER A 183 -22.78 -12.82 -33.20
C SER A 183 -23.22 -11.76 -32.20
N ASP A 184 -22.47 -11.65 -31.10
CA ASP A 184 -22.73 -10.74 -30.01
C ASP A 184 -21.56 -9.76 -29.87
N ASP A 185 -21.86 -8.47 -29.92
CA ASP A 185 -20.91 -7.38 -29.72
C ASP A 185 -21.14 -6.69 -28.39
N SER A 186 -20.12 -6.61 -27.55
CA SER A 186 -20.17 -5.81 -26.33
C SER A 186 -18.99 -4.85 -26.24
N LEU A 187 -19.29 -3.63 -25.80
CA LEU A 187 -18.31 -2.57 -25.63
C LEU A 187 -18.45 -1.97 -24.25
N TYR A 188 -17.32 -1.64 -23.66
CA TYR A 188 -17.21 -1.03 -22.34
C TYR A 188 -16.23 0.13 -22.40
N LEU A 189 -16.60 1.25 -21.80
CA LEU A 189 -15.73 2.40 -21.59
C LEU A 189 -15.88 2.86 -20.14
N SER A 190 -14.78 2.90 -19.40
CA SER A 190 -14.69 3.56 -18.10
C SER A 190 -13.87 4.82 -18.23
N LEU A 191 -14.39 5.94 -17.74
CA LEU A 191 -13.72 7.22 -17.67
C LEU A 191 -13.59 7.65 -16.21
N ARG A 192 -12.35 7.91 -15.77
CA ARG A 192 -12.07 8.59 -14.49
C ARG A 192 -11.53 9.97 -14.80
N SER A 193 -12.42 10.94 -14.80
CA SER A 193 -12.12 12.32 -15.15
C SER A 193 -11.92 13.16 -13.89
N GLY A 194 -11.02 14.13 -13.95
CA GLY A 194 -10.76 15.00 -12.82
C GLY A 194 -10.29 16.39 -13.20
N VAL A 195 -10.53 17.32 -12.30
CA VAL A 195 -9.98 18.68 -12.35
C VAL A 195 -9.30 18.96 -11.02
N ASN A 196 -8.06 19.46 -11.09
CA ASN A 196 -7.26 19.87 -9.95
C ASN A 196 -7.10 21.38 -10.01
N LEU A 197 -7.41 22.09 -8.92
CA LEU A 197 -7.20 23.54 -8.81
C LEU A 197 -6.88 23.91 -7.36
N GLY A 198 -5.62 24.24 -7.08
CA GLY A 198 -5.13 24.36 -5.69
C GLY A 198 -5.41 23.06 -4.91
N SER A 199 -5.82 23.16 -3.65
CA SER A 199 -6.20 21.98 -2.85
C SER A 199 -7.54 21.35 -3.24
N TRP A 200 -8.31 21.92 -4.17
CA TRP A 200 -9.58 21.36 -4.60
C TRP A 200 -9.40 20.33 -5.72
N ARG A 201 -10.11 19.22 -5.56
CA ARG A 201 -10.06 18.08 -6.48
C ARG A 201 -11.48 17.69 -6.85
N TYR A 202 -11.87 17.93 -8.09
CA TYR A 202 -13.10 17.38 -8.66
C TYR A 202 -12.80 16.01 -9.28
N ARG A 203 -13.67 15.04 -9.05
CA ARG A 203 -13.56 13.67 -9.57
C ARG A 203 -14.90 13.19 -10.11
N ASN A 204 -14.86 12.53 -11.26
CA ASN A 204 -16.00 11.84 -11.84
C ASN A 204 -15.59 10.47 -12.38
N ASN A 205 -16.28 9.42 -11.90
CA ASN A 205 -16.15 8.08 -12.43
C ASN A 205 -17.43 7.73 -13.19
N SER A 206 -17.31 7.57 -14.50
CA SER A 206 -18.41 7.27 -15.39
C SER A 206 -18.11 6.03 -16.22
N THR A 207 -19.15 5.24 -16.49
CA THR A 207 -19.04 4.08 -17.36
C THR A 207 -20.09 4.14 -18.48
N TRP A 208 -19.69 3.71 -19.66
CA TRP A 208 -20.57 3.48 -20.79
C TRP A 208 -20.49 2.01 -21.17
N ASN A 209 -21.64 1.39 -21.31
CA ASN A 209 -21.77 -0.02 -21.64
C ASN A 209 -22.67 -0.16 -22.86
N ARG A 210 -22.26 -0.96 -23.83
CA ARG A 210 -23.10 -1.50 -24.90
C ARG A 210 -23.14 -3.00 -24.76
N ASN A 211 -24.31 -3.58 -24.58
CA ASN A 211 -24.47 -5.04 -24.51
C ASN A 211 -24.65 -5.66 -25.91
N ALA A 212 -24.63 -7.00 -25.96
CA ALA A 212 -24.84 -7.81 -27.16
C ALA A 212 -26.12 -7.44 -27.94
N GLY A 213 -27.21 -7.16 -27.20
CA GLY A 213 -28.49 -6.72 -27.77
C GLY A 213 -28.50 -5.26 -28.23
N GLY A 214 -27.35 -4.57 -28.29
CA GLY A 214 -27.22 -3.20 -28.75
C GLY A 214 -27.69 -2.12 -27.78
N HIS A 215 -28.17 -2.48 -26.59
CA HIS A 215 -28.61 -1.52 -25.57
C HIS A 215 -27.40 -0.79 -24.98
N GLN A 216 -27.52 0.52 -24.88
CA GLN A 216 -26.45 1.39 -24.41
C GLN A 216 -26.87 2.11 -23.14
N LYS A 217 -25.98 2.20 -22.16
CA LYS A 217 -26.22 2.93 -20.91
C LYS A 217 -24.97 3.66 -20.46
N TRP A 218 -25.11 4.96 -20.21
CA TRP A 218 -24.13 5.77 -19.51
C TRP A 218 -24.52 5.87 -18.03
N VAL A 219 -23.57 5.61 -17.13
CA VAL A 219 -23.79 5.67 -15.67
C VAL A 219 -22.65 6.43 -15.04
N SER A 220 -22.96 7.58 -14.42
CA SER A 220 -22.05 8.28 -13.51
C SER A 220 -22.16 7.63 -12.13
N GLN A 221 -21.11 6.92 -11.73
CA GLN A 221 -21.07 6.17 -10.48
C GLN A 221 -20.69 7.08 -9.30
N LEU A 222 -19.64 7.89 -9.49
CA LEU A 222 -19.15 8.85 -8.50
C LEU A 222 -18.99 10.22 -9.16
N ASN A 223 -19.36 11.25 -8.44
CA ASN A 223 -19.23 12.65 -8.84
C ASN A 223 -19.11 13.49 -7.57
N TYR A 224 -17.90 13.99 -7.30
CA TYR A 224 -17.65 14.68 -6.05
C TYR A 224 -16.52 15.69 -6.17
N ILE A 225 -16.48 16.59 -5.19
CA ILE A 225 -15.40 17.51 -4.95
C ILE A 225 -14.82 17.15 -3.59
N GLU A 226 -13.51 16.94 -3.52
CA GLU A 226 -12.77 16.67 -2.29
C GLU A 226 -11.71 17.73 -2.04
N ARG A 227 -11.35 17.90 -0.77
CA ARG A 227 -10.29 18.78 -0.31
C ARG A 227 -9.62 18.22 0.96
N PRO A 228 -8.29 18.15 0.99
CA PRO A 228 -7.55 17.87 2.23
C PRO A 228 -7.58 19.09 3.19
N LEU A 229 -7.78 18.80 4.47
CA LEU A 229 -7.77 19.72 5.60
C LEU A 229 -6.55 19.40 6.49
N ARG A 230 -5.41 20.00 6.13
CA ARG A 230 -4.09 19.71 6.75
C ARG A 230 -4.07 19.92 8.26
N SER A 231 -4.72 21.00 8.75
CA SER A 231 -4.73 21.36 10.18
C SER A 231 -5.33 20.32 11.12
N ILE A 232 -6.17 19.43 10.58
CA ILE A 232 -6.81 18.33 11.33
C ILE A 232 -6.50 16.97 10.70
N LYS A 233 -5.52 16.91 9.79
CA LYS A 233 -5.09 15.69 9.08
C LYS A 233 -6.26 14.86 8.55
N SER A 234 -7.19 15.54 7.88
CA SER A 234 -8.47 14.96 7.42
C SER A 234 -8.78 15.36 5.99
N ASN A 235 -9.70 14.65 5.35
CA ASN A 235 -10.28 15.06 4.07
C ASN A 235 -11.75 15.40 4.25
N VAL A 236 -12.21 16.41 3.50
CA VAL A 236 -13.63 16.70 3.33
C VAL A 236 -14.03 16.42 1.88
N LEU A 237 -15.22 15.87 1.70
CA LEU A 237 -15.80 15.58 0.40
C LEU A 237 -17.25 15.99 0.36
N VAL A 238 -17.67 16.52 -0.79
CA VAL A 238 -19.06 16.85 -1.11
C VAL A 238 -19.43 16.21 -2.45
N GLY A 239 -20.50 15.42 -2.48
CA GLY A 239 -21.00 14.75 -3.68
C GLY A 239 -21.34 13.29 -3.43
N ASP A 240 -21.22 12.49 -4.49
CA ASP A 240 -21.51 11.06 -4.49
C ASP A 240 -20.32 10.27 -3.98
N ASN A 241 -20.51 9.52 -2.89
CA ASN A 241 -19.48 8.60 -2.38
C ASN A 241 -20.09 7.50 -1.49
N PHE A 242 -19.23 6.78 -0.76
CA PHE A 242 -19.58 5.72 0.19
C PHE A 242 -19.15 6.10 1.62
N SER A 243 -20.01 5.79 2.59
CA SER A 243 -19.66 5.89 4.01
C SER A 243 -18.52 4.94 4.35
N ASP A 244 -17.88 5.18 5.49
CA ASP A 244 -16.81 4.31 5.97
C ASP A 244 -17.37 2.96 6.47
N SER A 245 -16.55 1.91 6.39
CA SER A 245 -16.98 0.51 6.62
C SER A 245 -16.28 -0.18 7.78
N ASP A 246 -15.54 0.56 8.61
CA ASP A 246 -14.82 -0.03 9.74
C ASP A 246 -15.77 -0.48 10.86
N VAL A 247 -16.84 0.29 11.11
CA VAL A 247 -17.87 0.00 12.11
C VAL A 247 -19.12 -0.63 11.49
N PHE A 248 -19.81 0.11 10.61
CA PHE A 248 -21.05 -0.31 9.95
C PHE A 248 -20.82 -0.81 8.52
N ASP A 249 -21.78 -1.54 7.96
CA ASP A 249 -21.77 -1.88 6.52
C ASP A 249 -21.80 -0.59 5.67
N ASN A 250 -21.05 -0.56 4.57
CA ASN A 250 -20.90 0.66 3.76
C ASN A 250 -22.20 1.06 3.05
N VAL A 251 -22.42 2.37 2.93
CA VAL A 251 -23.64 2.94 2.35
C VAL A 251 -23.28 3.94 1.26
N SER A 252 -23.89 3.81 0.07
CA SER A 252 -23.77 4.83 -0.97
C SER A 252 -24.63 6.06 -0.63
N PHE A 253 -24.06 7.24 -0.80
CA PHE A 253 -24.72 8.50 -0.46
C PHE A 253 -24.40 9.63 -1.44
N LEU A 254 -25.28 10.63 -1.45
CA LEU A 254 -25.02 11.97 -1.97
C LEU A 254 -25.05 12.95 -0.80
N GLY A 255 -23.94 13.60 -0.48
CA GLY A 255 -23.84 14.45 0.70
C GLY A 255 -22.43 14.89 1.04
N ILE A 256 -22.12 14.98 2.32
CA ILE A 256 -20.85 15.45 2.86
C ILE A 256 -20.20 14.35 3.69
N LYS A 257 -18.88 14.17 3.56
CA LYS A 257 -18.07 13.29 4.40
C LYS A 257 -16.82 14.02 4.87
N LEU A 258 -16.50 13.89 6.15
CA LEU A 258 -15.26 14.32 6.78
C LEU A 258 -14.62 13.11 7.44
N TRP A 259 -13.36 12.80 7.13
CA TRP A 259 -12.66 11.66 7.73
C TRP A 259 -11.18 11.96 7.93
N SER A 260 -10.59 11.41 8.99
CA SER A 260 -9.14 11.45 9.22
C SER A 260 -8.40 10.66 8.14
N ASP A 261 -7.28 11.18 7.63
CA ASP A 261 -6.47 10.54 6.60
C ASP A 261 -5.14 10.03 7.18
N ASP A 262 -4.95 8.72 7.13
CA ASP A 262 -3.76 8.03 7.64
C ASP A 262 -2.50 8.41 6.85
N GLN A 263 -2.64 8.83 5.60
CA GLN A 263 -1.53 9.23 4.74
C GLN A 263 -0.99 10.63 5.07
N MET A 264 -1.73 11.43 5.86
CA MET A 264 -1.28 12.73 6.37
C MET A 264 -0.43 12.60 7.65
N TYR A 265 -0.25 11.38 8.15
CA TYR A 265 0.66 11.10 9.24
C TYR A 265 1.99 10.55 8.70
N PRO A 266 3.12 10.83 9.37
CA PRO A 266 4.37 10.15 9.08
C PRO A 266 4.19 8.64 9.06
N GLN A 267 4.97 7.94 8.23
CA GLN A 267 4.80 6.50 8.02
C GLN A 267 4.78 5.71 9.34
N TYR A 268 5.65 6.06 10.29
CA TYR A 268 5.69 5.43 11.60
C TYR A 268 4.40 5.64 12.43
N ALA A 269 3.65 6.72 12.22
CA ALA A 269 2.39 6.98 12.92
C ALA A 269 1.14 6.45 12.17
N SER A 270 1.26 6.16 10.87
CA SER A 270 0.15 5.73 10.00
C SER A 270 -0.37 4.32 10.27
N THR A 271 0.43 3.45 10.87
CA THR A 271 0.07 2.05 11.17
C THR A 271 0.26 1.73 12.64
N TYR A 272 -0.63 0.91 13.21
CA TYR A 272 -0.44 0.42 14.56
C TYR A 272 0.87 -0.38 14.67
N ALA A 273 1.71 0.02 15.63
CA ALA A 273 2.83 -0.74 16.12
C ALA A 273 2.94 -0.51 17.64
N PRO A 274 3.29 -1.54 18.43
CA PRO A 274 3.41 -1.42 19.87
C PRO A 274 4.52 -0.42 20.22
N VAL A 275 4.28 0.38 21.27
CA VAL A 275 5.31 1.24 21.85
C VAL A 275 6.34 0.36 22.56
N ILE A 276 7.61 0.52 22.22
CA ILE A 276 8.70 -0.20 22.88
C ILE A 276 9.23 0.68 24.00
N SER A 277 8.95 0.33 25.24
CA SER A 277 9.41 1.08 26.42
C SER A 277 10.30 0.24 27.33
N GLY A 278 11.15 0.92 28.09
CA GLY A 278 12.05 0.27 29.04
C GLY A 278 12.87 1.28 29.84
N VAL A 279 13.83 0.77 30.62
CA VAL A 279 14.78 1.61 31.38
C VAL A 279 16.19 1.15 31.06
N ALA A 280 17.03 2.08 30.58
CA ALA A 280 18.46 1.88 30.38
C ALA A 280 19.22 2.35 31.62
N THR A 281 20.13 1.52 32.11
CA THR A 281 20.97 1.82 33.29
C THR A 281 22.18 2.68 32.94
N THR A 282 22.62 2.60 31.68
CA THR A 282 23.77 3.31 31.09
C THR A 282 23.37 3.78 29.69
N ASP A 283 24.13 4.71 29.13
CA ASP A 283 23.98 5.08 27.72
C ASP A 283 24.08 3.82 26.86
N SER A 284 23.08 3.63 25.99
CA SER A 284 22.85 2.36 25.31
C SER A 284 22.46 2.56 23.86
N THR A 285 22.82 1.61 23.00
CA THR A 285 22.25 1.48 21.66
C THR A 285 21.11 0.46 21.71
N ILE A 286 19.94 0.82 21.19
CA ILE A 286 18.83 -0.11 20.98
C ILE A 286 18.79 -0.51 19.51
N GLU A 287 18.69 -1.80 19.26
CA GLU A 287 18.43 -2.41 17.97
C GLU A 287 17.10 -3.18 18.05
N VAL A 288 16.22 -2.97 17.08
CA VAL A 288 14.98 -3.74 16.91
C VAL A 288 15.12 -4.59 15.67
N TYR A 289 14.83 -5.88 15.83
CA TYR A 289 14.89 -6.87 14.77
C TYR A 289 13.49 -7.41 14.45
N GLN A 290 13.24 -7.68 13.18
CA GLN A 290 12.08 -8.42 12.70
C GLN A 290 12.53 -9.28 11.51
N ASN A 291 12.11 -10.54 11.47
CA ASN A 291 12.54 -11.53 10.48
C ASN A 291 14.07 -11.68 10.39
N GLY A 292 14.78 -11.51 11.52
CA GLY A 292 16.25 -11.56 11.59
C GLY A 292 16.98 -10.31 11.06
N TYR A 293 16.28 -9.30 10.54
CA TYR A 293 16.87 -8.05 10.06
C TYR A 293 16.74 -6.93 11.09
N VAL A 294 17.75 -6.08 11.21
CA VAL A 294 17.63 -4.83 11.99
C VAL A 294 16.70 -3.88 11.24
N ILE A 295 15.54 -3.58 11.82
CA ILE A 295 14.54 -2.66 11.26
C ILE A 295 14.63 -1.26 11.86
N TYR A 296 15.27 -1.14 13.02
CA TYR A 296 15.43 0.12 13.73
C TYR A 296 16.67 0.08 14.60
N ARG A 297 17.44 1.16 14.65
CA ARG A 297 18.59 1.32 15.55
C ARG A 297 18.65 2.76 16.03
N THR A 298 18.80 2.97 17.34
CA THR A 298 19.02 4.31 17.90
C THR A 298 19.86 4.28 19.17
N ASN A 299 20.49 5.40 19.52
CA ASN A 299 21.21 5.59 20.79
C ASN A 299 20.32 6.31 21.80
N ILE A 300 20.31 5.83 23.04
CA ILE A 300 19.54 6.42 24.13
C ILE A 300 20.45 6.72 25.33
N PRO A 301 20.20 7.81 26.07
CA PRO A 301 20.89 8.07 27.32
C PRO A 301 20.42 7.10 28.43
N ALA A 302 21.16 7.05 29.54
CA ALA A 302 20.72 6.36 30.75
C ALA A 302 19.40 6.94 31.27
N GLY A 303 18.41 6.09 31.53
CA GLY A 303 17.08 6.47 31.98
C GLY A 303 15.93 5.69 31.31
N PRO A 304 14.68 6.01 31.64
CA PRO A 304 13.51 5.49 30.94
C PRO A 304 13.49 5.95 29.48
N TYR A 305 13.06 5.07 28.58
CA TYR A 305 12.89 5.38 27.16
C TYR A 305 11.57 4.82 26.62
N GLU A 306 11.04 5.47 25.57
CA GLU A 306 9.92 5.00 24.76
C GLU A 306 10.27 5.20 23.28
N LEU A 307 10.12 4.15 22.46
CA LEU A 307 10.29 4.21 21.01
C LEU A 307 8.92 4.17 20.33
N THR A 308 8.56 5.26 19.65
CA THR A 308 7.26 5.48 19.00
C THR A 308 7.36 5.56 17.48
N ASP A 309 8.56 5.41 16.91
CA ASP A 309 8.90 5.63 15.50
C ASP A 309 9.37 4.35 14.78
N VAL A 310 9.29 3.19 15.45
CA VAL A 310 9.56 1.88 14.83
C VAL A 310 8.50 1.58 13.78
N ILE A 311 8.95 1.24 12.56
CA ILE A 311 8.12 0.83 11.42
C ILE A 311 8.33 -0.68 11.20
N PRO A 312 7.34 -1.53 11.53
CA PRO A 312 7.41 -2.96 11.23
C PRO A 312 7.39 -3.24 9.72
N LEU A 313 8.08 -4.29 9.29
CA LEU A 313 8.10 -4.79 7.90
C LEU A 313 6.81 -5.54 7.52
N ASN A 314 6.21 -6.25 8.49
CA ASN A 314 4.98 -7.02 8.30
C ASN A 314 4.10 -6.95 9.56
N SER A 315 2.79 -7.15 9.39
CA SER A 315 1.88 -7.36 10.51
C SER A 315 1.91 -8.82 10.95
N GLY A 316 2.27 -9.06 12.21
CA GLY A 316 2.08 -10.37 12.84
C GLY A 316 3.32 -11.01 13.44
N GLU A 317 4.53 -10.62 13.04
CA GLU A 317 5.78 -11.12 13.61
C GLU A 317 6.26 -10.25 14.79
N ASN A 318 6.74 -10.89 15.85
CA ASN A 318 7.27 -10.25 17.04
C ASN A 318 8.45 -9.33 16.72
N LEU A 319 8.60 -8.28 17.51
CA LEU A 319 9.75 -7.39 17.47
C LEU A 319 10.76 -7.81 18.53
N TYR A 320 11.98 -8.13 18.12
CA TYR A 320 13.06 -8.52 19.02
C TYR A 320 13.92 -7.29 19.33
N VAL A 321 13.98 -6.89 20.59
CA VAL A 321 14.69 -5.70 21.03
C VAL A 321 15.98 -6.11 21.72
N VAL A 322 17.10 -5.60 21.22
CA VAL A 322 18.42 -5.79 21.81
C VAL A 322 18.94 -4.42 22.23
N ARG A 323 19.12 -4.22 23.54
CA ARG A 323 19.77 -3.04 24.09
C ARG A 323 21.21 -3.38 24.47
N LYS A 324 22.17 -2.64 23.95
CA LYS A 324 23.60 -2.76 24.20
C LYS A 324 24.09 -1.54 24.97
N GLY A 325 24.45 -1.70 26.23
CA GLY A 325 25.05 -0.62 27.03
C GLY A 325 26.47 -0.32 26.59
N ILE A 326 26.93 0.91 26.85
CA ILE A 326 28.33 1.32 26.63
C ILE A 326 29.34 0.48 27.43
N ASP A 327 28.88 -0.13 28.52
CA ASP A 327 29.61 -1.09 29.35
C ASP A 327 29.71 -2.50 28.75
N GLY A 328 29.12 -2.71 27.56
CA GLY A 328 29.05 -4.00 26.88
C GLY A 328 27.93 -4.91 27.37
N SER A 329 27.07 -4.45 28.29
CA SER A 329 25.92 -5.23 28.74
C SER A 329 24.87 -5.37 27.63
N GLU A 330 24.39 -6.59 27.38
CA GLU A 330 23.29 -6.83 26.44
C GLU A 330 22.02 -7.22 27.19
N PHE A 331 20.91 -6.55 26.88
CA PHE A 331 19.58 -6.93 27.33
C PHE A 331 18.70 -7.25 26.12
N ARG A 332 18.04 -8.41 26.15
CA ARG A 332 17.17 -8.87 25.07
C ARG A 332 15.74 -8.98 25.57
N SER A 333 14.79 -8.41 24.83
CA SER A 333 13.36 -8.55 25.08
C SER A 333 12.60 -8.79 23.78
N ILE A 334 11.40 -9.33 23.92
CA ILE A 334 10.49 -9.59 22.80
C ILE A 334 9.24 -8.75 23.05
N VAL A 335 8.85 -7.97 22.04
CA VAL A 335 7.61 -7.19 22.02
C VAL A 335 6.68 -7.86 21.01
N PRO A 336 5.66 -8.59 21.46
CA PRO A 336 4.82 -9.30 20.52
C PRO A 336 3.96 -8.35 19.71
N PHE A 337 3.88 -8.60 18.41
CA PHE A 337 3.20 -7.74 17.48
C PHE A 337 2.17 -8.52 16.67
N SER A 338 0.93 -8.11 16.79
CA SER A 338 -0.18 -8.54 15.95
C SER A 338 -1.12 -7.35 15.84
N SER A 339 -1.77 -7.17 14.69
CA SER A 339 -2.57 -5.98 14.44
C SER A 339 -3.83 -6.28 13.64
N LEU A 340 -4.85 -5.46 13.86
CA LEU A 340 -6.03 -5.36 13.01
C LEU A 340 -6.04 -3.96 12.39
N ASN A 341 -6.58 -3.82 11.18
CA ASN A 341 -6.44 -2.60 10.36
C ASN A 341 -6.99 -1.32 11.03
N PHE A 342 -7.92 -1.44 11.97
CA PHE A 342 -8.49 -0.28 12.68
C PHE A 342 -7.77 0.06 13.99
N MET A 343 -6.81 -0.75 14.45
CA MET A 343 -6.04 -0.45 15.67
C MET A 343 -5.25 0.85 15.48
N GLN A 344 -5.21 1.67 16.53
CA GLN A 344 -4.62 3.00 16.50
C GLN A 344 -3.34 3.05 17.31
N ARG A 345 -2.35 3.82 16.82
CA ARG A 345 -1.14 4.16 17.59
C ARG A 345 -1.46 5.32 18.54
N LYS A 346 -0.68 5.45 19.62
CA LYS A 346 -0.82 6.54 20.61
C LYS A 346 -0.82 7.92 19.96
N ASN A 347 -1.62 8.85 20.50
CA ASN A 347 -1.79 10.23 20.01
C ASN A 347 -2.39 10.37 18.61
N ARG A 348 -3.10 9.35 18.12
CA ARG A 348 -3.84 9.40 16.86
C ARG A 348 -5.34 9.35 17.09
N TYR A 349 -6.07 10.17 16.33
CA TYR A 349 -7.52 10.20 16.32
C TYR A 349 -7.99 9.76 14.95
N LYS A 350 -8.59 8.57 14.87
CA LYS A 350 -9.24 8.11 13.63
C LYS A 350 -10.74 8.28 13.79
N TYR A 351 -11.35 8.99 12.84
CA TYR A 351 -12.78 9.27 12.86
C TYR A 351 -13.33 9.47 11.46
N SER A 352 -14.63 9.24 11.30
CA SER A 352 -15.37 9.46 10.05
C SER A 352 -16.75 9.99 10.38
N ILE A 353 -17.18 11.04 9.70
CA ILE A 353 -18.50 11.65 9.83
C ILE A 353 -19.07 11.79 8.43
N THR A 354 -20.23 11.16 8.19
CA THR A 354 -20.94 11.20 6.92
C THR A 354 -22.37 11.69 7.15
N ALA A 355 -22.84 12.63 6.32
CA ALA A 355 -24.23 13.06 6.35
C ALA A 355 -24.71 13.30 4.92
N GLY A 356 -25.84 12.72 4.55
CA GLY A 356 -26.31 12.79 3.17
C GLY A 356 -27.61 12.05 2.93
N GLN A 357 -27.96 11.95 1.66
CA GLN A 357 -29.08 11.17 1.19
C GLN A 357 -28.60 9.77 0.80
N TYR A 358 -29.29 8.73 1.27
CA TYR A 358 -29.07 7.36 0.81
C TYR A 358 -29.30 7.26 -0.70
N ARG A 359 -28.38 6.57 -1.38
CA ARG A 359 -28.50 6.25 -2.80
C ARG A 359 -28.67 4.74 -2.94
N MET A 360 -29.86 4.33 -3.36
CA MET A 360 -30.12 2.94 -3.69
C MET A 360 -29.40 2.59 -5.00
N ASN A 361 -28.50 1.60 -4.95
CA ASN A 361 -27.79 1.09 -6.11
C ASN A 361 -28.66 0.05 -6.84
N ASN A 362 -29.80 0.46 -7.40
CA ASN A 362 -30.63 -0.44 -8.20
C ASN A 362 -30.36 -0.24 -9.70
N TYR A 363 -29.78 -1.26 -10.34
CA TYR A 363 -29.40 -1.24 -11.75
C TYR A 363 -30.61 -1.33 -12.72
N GLY A 364 -31.84 -1.45 -12.23
CA GLY A 364 -33.00 -1.86 -13.04
C GLY A 364 -34.25 -0.97 -13.04
N SER A 365 -34.40 0.03 -12.17
CA SER A 365 -35.53 0.97 -12.30
C SER A 365 -35.13 2.38 -11.87
N LEU A 366 -35.13 3.28 -12.85
CA LEU A 366 -34.90 4.73 -12.70
C LEU A 366 -36.24 5.48 -12.58
N ASP A 367 -37.33 4.77 -12.27
CA ASP A 367 -38.63 5.39 -12.03
C ASP A 367 -38.70 5.94 -10.61
N SER A 368 -38.13 7.15 -10.47
CA SER A 368 -38.75 8.33 -9.86
C SER A 368 -39.50 8.26 -8.52
N THR A 369 -39.32 7.23 -7.68
CA THR A 369 -39.87 7.21 -6.30
C THR A 369 -38.86 6.73 -5.24
N GLY A 370 -37.57 6.69 -5.57
CA GLY A 370 -36.51 6.36 -4.62
C GLY A 370 -36.58 7.27 -3.40
N ASN A 371 -36.99 6.71 -2.26
CA ASN A 371 -37.19 7.43 -1.01
C ASN A 371 -35.89 8.20 -0.68
N LYS A 372 -35.95 9.54 -0.75
CA LYS A 372 -34.80 10.44 -0.52
C LYS A 372 -34.48 10.50 0.97
N THR A 373 -34.19 9.35 1.58
CA THR A 373 -33.98 9.28 3.01
C THR A 373 -32.61 9.84 3.36
N LYS A 374 -32.62 10.82 4.26
CA LYS A 374 -31.40 11.39 4.82
C LYS A 374 -30.90 10.51 5.95
N PHE A 375 -29.59 10.38 6.06
CA PHE A 375 -28.93 9.71 7.16
C PHE A 375 -27.70 10.48 7.61
N ALA A 376 -27.25 10.18 8.82
CA ALA A 376 -25.97 10.56 9.36
C ALA A 376 -25.28 9.32 9.95
N GLN A 377 -23.97 9.26 9.82
CA GLN A 377 -23.12 8.22 10.39
C GLN A 377 -21.89 8.90 10.99
N ALA A 378 -21.49 8.49 12.19
CA ALA A 378 -20.26 8.94 12.82
C ALA A 378 -19.59 7.77 13.54
N ASP A 379 -18.30 7.58 13.28
CA ASP A 379 -17.49 6.49 13.81
C ASP A 379 -16.17 7.06 14.35
N ALA A 380 -15.68 6.52 15.45
CA ALA A 380 -14.43 6.97 16.07
C ALA A 380 -13.64 5.81 16.68
N PHE A 381 -12.32 5.92 16.60
CA PHE A 381 -11.33 4.98 17.11
C PHE A 381 -10.31 5.75 17.93
N TYR A 382 -10.03 5.26 19.13
CA TYR A 382 -9.11 5.90 20.05
C TYR A 382 -8.24 4.87 20.76
N GLU A 383 -6.94 5.15 20.84
CA GLU A 383 -6.01 4.34 21.61
C GLU A 383 -6.14 4.67 23.11
N LEU A 384 -6.53 3.68 23.91
CA LEU A 384 -6.71 3.83 25.35
C LEU A 384 -5.41 3.51 26.12
N THR A 385 -4.71 2.47 25.67
CA THR A 385 -3.40 2.04 26.18
C THR A 385 -2.55 1.58 24.99
N GLY A 386 -1.22 1.52 25.11
CA GLY A 386 -0.28 1.26 23.98
C GLY A 386 -0.54 -0.02 23.15
N ASN A 387 -1.46 -0.86 23.62
CA ASN A 387 -1.93 -2.09 23.00
C ASN A 387 -3.45 -2.24 22.92
N THR A 388 -4.24 -1.25 23.34
CA THR A 388 -5.71 -1.29 23.39
C THR A 388 -6.31 -0.10 22.64
N THR A 389 -7.16 -0.39 21.66
CA THR A 389 -7.97 0.59 20.92
C THR A 389 -9.43 0.38 21.27
N ILE A 390 -10.11 1.43 21.72
CA ILE A 390 -11.58 1.43 21.82
C ILE A 390 -12.16 2.06 20.56
N PHE A 391 -13.34 1.61 20.15
CA PHE A 391 -14.03 2.17 19.01
C PHE A 391 -15.54 2.07 19.16
N GLY A 392 -16.25 2.84 18.35
CA GLY A 392 -17.69 2.76 18.26
C GLY A 392 -18.22 3.72 17.22
N GLY A 393 -19.52 3.65 17.00
CA GLY A 393 -20.18 4.50 16.03
C GLY A 393 -21.68 4.58 16.23
N VAL A 394 -22.26 5.56 15.55
CA VAL A 394 -23.70 5.75 15.48
C VAL A 394 -24.12 5.94 14.03
N GLN A 395 -25.23 5.33 13.64
CA GLN A 395 -25.84 5.51 12.32
C GLN A 395 -27.33 5.81 12.51
N ALA A 396 -27.82 6.89 11.94
CA ALA A 396 -29.19 7.37 12.16
C ALA A 396 -29.84 7.85 10.86
N ALA A 397 -31.09 7.45 10.66
CA ALA A 397 -32.00 7.94 9.63
C ALA A 397 -33.42 8.04 10.22
N SER A 398 -34.39 8.57 9.47
CA SER A 398 -35.77 8.75 9.97
C SER A 398 -36.44 7.47 10.50
N ARG A 399 -36.09 6.30 9.94
CA ARG A 399 -36.65 4.98 10.29
C ARG A 399 -35.58 3.95 10.66
N TYR A 400 -34.39 4.41 11.02
CA TYR A 400 -33.26 3.53 11.33
C TYR A 400 -32.34 4.16 12.37
N GLN A 401 -31.94 3.38 13.36
CA GLN A 401 -30.92 3.75 14.33
C GLN A 401 -30.02 2.54 14.59
N ALA A 402 -28.72 2.76 14.59
CA ALA A 402 -27.75 1.77 14.98
C ALA A 402 -26.66 2.38 15.87
N TYR A 403 -26.21 1.58 16.84
CA TYR A 403 -25.16 1.94 17.78
C TYR A 403 -24.17 0.77 17.85
N ASP A 404 -22.89 1.07 17.81
CA ASP A 404 -21.81 0.09 17.97
C ASP A 404 -20.83 0.54 19.05
N ALA A 405 -20.33 -0.41 19.83
CA ALA A 405 -19.25 -0.20 20.77
C ALA A 405 -18.36 -1.43 20.82
N GLY A 406 -17.05 -1.20 20.77
CA GLY A 406 -16.05 -2.26 20.68
C GLY A 406 -14.69 -1.92 21.25
N ILE A 407 -13.90 -2.97 21.38
CA ILE A 407 -12.53 -2.92 21.89
C ILE A 407 -11.65 -3.88 21.08
N GLY A 408 -10.45 -3.43 20.74
CA GLY A 408 -9.39 -4.21 20.11
C GLY A 408 -8.14 -4.16 20.96
N MET A 409 -7.48 -5.30 21.14
CA MET A 409 -6.27 -5.43 21.95
C MET A 409 -5.24 -6.28 21.22
N ASN A 410 -3.97 -5.88 21.29
CA ASN A 410 -2.85 -6.75 20.96
C ASN A 410 -2.38 -7.45 22.25
N ILE A 411 -2.71 -8.73 22.38
CA ILE A 411 -2.36 -9.55 23.53
C ILE A 411 -1.12 -10.39 23.20
N PRO A 412 -0.01 -10.25 23.94
CA PRO A 412 1.26 -10.91 23.66
C PRO A 412 1.23 -12.37 23.17
N VAL A 413 0.62 -13.24 23.97
CA VAL A 413 0.59 -14.70 23.72
C VAL A 413 -0.48 -15.09 22.71
N ILE A 414 -1.60 -14.34 22.68
CA ILE A 414 -2.79 -14.73 21.93
C ILE A 414 -2.77 -14.12 20.53
N GLY A 415 -2.40 -12.85 20.39
CA GLY A 415 -2.46 -12.06 19.15
C GLY A 415 -3.37 -10.86 19.26
N ALA A 416 -3.71 -10.27 18.11
CA ALA A 416 -4.67 -9.18 18.05
C ALA A 416 -6.09 -9.73 18.10
N VAL A 417 -6.86 -9.31 19.08
CA VAL A 417 -8.24 -9.71 19.31
C VAL A 417 -9.09 -8.46 19.34
N ALA A 418 -10.26 -8.48 18.70
CA ALA A 418 -11.24 -7.44 18.86
C ALA A 418 -12.65 -7.97 18.93
N THR A 419 -13.48 -7.26 19.69
CA THR A 419 -14.88 -7.60 19.86
C THR A 419 -15.73 -6.33 19.89
N ASP A 420 -16.92 -6.42 19.33
CA ASP A 420 -17.92 -5.35 19.38
C ASP A 420 -19.34 -5.89 19.44
N ILE A 421 -20.23 -5.03 19.94
CA ILE A 421 -21.66 -5.28 20.01
C ILE A 421 -22.41 -4.14 19.31
N MET A 422 -23.28 -4.54 18.38
CA MET A 422 -24.10 -3.63 17.59
C MET A 422 -25.56 -3.78 18.01
N PHE A 423 -26.26 -2.67 18.18
CA PHE A 423 -27.69 -2.61 18.41
C PHE A 423 -28.34 -1.87 17.24
N THR A 424 -29.44 -2.41 16.72
CA THR A 424 -30.19 -1.80 15.63
C THR A 424 -31.67 -1.73 15.97
N ARG A 425 -32.29 -0.59 15.63
CA ARG A 425 -33.74 -0.41 15.59
C ARG A 425 -34.13 0.10 14.21
N ALA A 426 -34.88 -0.69 13.47
CA ALA A 426 -35.30 -0.39 12.11
C ALA A 426 -36.83 -0.40 12.03
N GLN A 427 -37.41 0.44 11.18
CA GLN A 427 -38.84 0.42 10.88
C GLN A 427 -39.03 0.35 9.36
N PRO A 428 -38.97 -0.86 8.78
CA PRO A 428 -39.23 -1.07 7.36
C PRO A 428 -40.65 -0.66 6.94
N ASP A 429 -40.88 -0.50 5.64
CA ASP A 429 -42.21 -0.18 5.13
C ASP A 429 -43.20 -1.32 5.42
N SER A 430 -44.35 -0.96 6.00
CA SER A 430 -45.45 -1.88 6.34
C SER A 430 -45.15 -2.89 7.46
N ILE A 431 -44.06 -2.71 8.23
CA ILE A 431 -43.76 -3.53 9.42
C ILE A 431 -43.51 -2.61 10.63
N ASP A 432 -43.92 -3.08 11.80
CA ASP A 432 -43.60 -2.45 13.08
C ASP A 432 -42.09 -2.46 13.36
N SER A 433 -41.68 -1.81 14.44
CA SER A 433 -40.26 -1.70 14.83
C SER A 433 -39.58 -3.07 14.96
N MET A 434 -38.51 -3.28 14.19
CA MET A 434 -37.62 -4.43 14.26
C MET A 434 -36.38 -4.08 15.08
N GLU A 435 -36.08 -4.89 16.08
CA GLU A 435 -34.94 -4.71 16.96
C GLU A 435 -34.01 -5.92 16.92
N GLY A 436 -32.72 -5.65 16.82
CA GLY A 436 -31.73 -6.71 16.69
C GLY A 436 -30.38 -6.34 17.25
N ARG A 437 -29.57 -7.38 17.44
CA ARG A 437 -28.24 -7.27 18.02
C ARG A 437 -27.27 -8.13 17.25
N ALA A 438 -26.08 -7.61 16.99
CA ALA A 438 -24.98 -8.39 16.45
C ALA A 438 -23.79 -8.35 17.40
N PHE A 439 -23.11 -9.48 17.52
CA PHE A 439 -21.84 -9.59 18.23
C PHE A 439 -20.77 -9.99 17.22
N ARG A 440 -19.67 -9.24 17.16
CA ARG A 440 -18.60 -9.47 16.20
C ARG A 440 -17.30 -9.71 16.95
N PHE A 441 -16.57 -10.75 16.55
CA PHE A 441 -15.25 -11.12 17.04
C PHE A 441 -14.27 -11.16 15.87
N ARG A 442 -13.06 -10.61 16.04
CA ARG A 442 -11.97 -10.58 15.05
C ARG A 442 -10.66 -10.97 15.70
N TYR A 443 -9.83 -11.71 14.97
CA TYR A 443 -8.57 -12.25 15.44
C TYR A 443 -7.51 -12.25 14.34
N SER A 444 -6.26 -11.99 14.71
CA SER A 444 -5.09 -12.10 13.85
C SER A 444 -3.85 -12.48 14.67
N LYS A 445 -3.04 -13.41 14.16
CA LYS A 445 -1.78 -13.86 14.79
C LYS A 445 -0.88 -14.58 13.80
N THR A 446 0.42 -14.31 13.88
CA THR A 446 1.45 -15.18 13.32
C THR A 446 2.14 -15.98 14.43
N LEU A 447 2.30 -17.29 14.19
CA LEU A 447 3.06 -18.23 15.00
C LEU A 447 4.35 -18.58 14.24
N GLU A 448 5.44 -17.89 14.58
CA GLU A 448 6.75 -18.05 13.94
C GLU A 448 7.29 -19.48 14.03
N ASN A 449 7.20 -20.10 15.22
CA ASN A 449 7.75 -21.43 15.47
C ASN A 449 7.21 -22.52 14.55
N THR A 450 5.96 -22.36 14.10
CA THR A 450 5.33 -23.30 13.18
C THR A 450 5.27 -22.76 11.76
N GLY A 451 5.57 -21.48 11.51
CA GLY A 451 5.37 -20.84 10.20
C GLY A 451 3.90 -20.55 9.87
N THR A 452 3.01 -20.53 10.87
CA THR A 452 1.57 -20.33 10.69
C THR A 452 1.22 -18.84 10.76
N ASN A 453 0.55 -18.29 9.75
CA ASN A 453 0.03 -16.92 9.77
C ASN A 453 -1.49 -16.94 9.57
N ILE A 454 -2.23 -16.61 10.63
CA ILE A 454 -3.66 -16.35 10.59
C ILE A 454 -3.82 -14.84 10.37
N SER A 455 -3.94 -14.45 9.10
CA SER A 455 -4.05 -13.04 8.73
C SER A 455 -5.37 -12.45 9.22
N PHE A 456 -6.44 -13.24 9.21
CA PHE A 456 -7.76 -12.87 9.71
C PHE A 456 -8.59 -14.09 10.10
N ALA A 457 -9.22 -14.05 11.27
CA ALA A 457 -10.33 -14.91 11.63
C ALA A 457 -11.45 -14.06 12.23
N GLY A 458 -12.66 -14.18 11.72
CA GLY A 458 -13.80 -13.36 12.08
C GLY A 458 -15.05 -14.19 12.33
N TYR A 459 -15.82 -13.81 13.34
CA TYR A 459 -17.14 -14.38 13.57
C TYR A 459 -18.13 -13.27 13.93
N ARG A 460 -19.25 -13.18 13.21
CA ARG A 460 -20.36 -12.27 13.50
C ARG A 460 -21.60 -13.10 13.79
N TYR A 461 -22.07 -13.08 15.03
CA TYR A 461 -23.32 -13.67 15.44
C TYR A 461 -24.42 -12.61 15.41
N ILE A 462 -25.57 -12.93 14.85
CA ILE A 462 -26.68 -12.00 14.68
C ILE A 462 -27.93 -12.59 15.32
N SER A 463 -28.59 -11.80 16.16
CA SER A 463 -29.75 -12.18 16.96
C SER A 463 -30.90 -11.19 16.82
N GLY A 464 -32.11 -11.67 17.07
CA GLY A 464 -33.34 -10.89 16.86
C GLY A 464 -33.54 -10.52 15.39
N ASP A 465 -34.06 -9.32 15.18
CA ASP A 465 -34.43 -8.75 13.90
C ASP A 465 -33.39 -7.71 13.43
N TYR A 466 -32.11 -8.06 13.51
CA TYR A 466 -31.02 -7.16 13.16
C TYR A 466 -31.03 -6.85 11.67
N LEU A 467 -31.09 -5.57 11.32
CA LEU A 467 -31.01 -5.09 9.95
C LEU A 467 -29.89 -4.07 9.83
N THR A 468 -29.12 -4.13 8.74
CA THR A 468 -28.27 -3.00 8.35
C THR A 468 -29.14 -1.88 7.76
N MET A 469 -28.62 -0.66 7.66
CA MET A 469 -29.39 0.43 7.04
C MET A 469 -29.75 0.11 5.57
N LYS A 470 -28.84 -0.55 4.86
CA LYS A 470 -29.11 -1.06 3.51
C LYS A 470 -30.25 -2.08 3.52
N ASP A 471 -30.19 -3.06 4.41
CA ASP A 471 -31.25 -4.08 4.51
C ASP A 471 -32.62 -3.46 4.86
N MET A 472 -32.65 -2.37 5.63
CA MET A 472 -33.89 -1.63 5.95
C MET A 472 -34.49 -0.94 4.72
N PHE A 473 -33.66 -0.25 3.92
CA PHE A 473 -34.14 0.45 2.72
C PHE A 473 -34.44 -0.48 1.56
N ASP A 474 -33.72 -1.60 1.47
CA ASP A 474 -33.95 -2.63 0.46
C ASP A 474 -35.10 -3.59 0.87
N TYR A 475 -35.70 -3.38 2.05
CA TYR A 475 -36.83 -4.16 2.55
C TYR A 475 -38.10 -3.88 1.72
N TYR A 476 -38.45 -4.78 0.80
CA TYR A 476 -39.61 -4.62 -0.10
C TYR A 476 -40.79 -5.48 0.38
N SER A 477 -41.88 -4.85 0.83
CA SER A 477 -43.09 -5.53 1.34
C SER A 477 -44.23 -5.69 0.32
N GLY A 478 -44.01 -5.31 -0.95
CA GLY A 478 -45.07 -5.18 -1.97
C GLY A 478 -45.33 -6.37 -2.90
N GLN A 479 -44.58 -7.48 -2.81
CA GLN A 479 -44.89 -8.72 -3.55
C GLN A 479 -45.28 -9.83 -2.58
N ALA A 480 -46.51 -10.34 -2.75
CA ALA A 480 -47.13 -11.40 -1.95
C ALA A 480 -46.48 -12.80 -2.11
N ASP A 481 -45.25 -12.87 -2.62
CA ASP A 481 -44.42 -14.08 -2.60
C ASP A 481 -43.19 -13.82 -1.74
N THR A 482 -43.44 -13.86 -0.44
CA THR A 482 -42.64 -13.28 0.62
C THR A 482 -41.52 -14.20 1.10
N SER A 483 -41.07 -15.11 0.23
CA SER A 483 -39.99 -16.08 0.46
C SER A 483 -38.57 -15.51 0.26
N ALA A 484 -38.44 -14.19 0.02
CA ALA A 484 -37.20 -13.56 -0.47
C ALA A 484 -36.37 -12.77 0.56
N TYR A 485 -36.92 -12.39 1.73
CA TYR A 485 -36.11 -11.67 2.74
C TYR A 485 -35.30 -12.65 3.60
N LEU A 486 -33.97 -12.57 3.47
CA LEU A 486 -33.01 -13.43 4.14
C LEU A 486 -32.38 -12.70 5.33
N MET A 487 -32.80 -13.05 6.54
CA MET A 487 -32.24 -12.52 7.77
C MET A 487 -30.87 -13.14 8.03
N ARG A 488 -29.79 -12.35 8.02
CA ARG A 488 -28.45 -12.83 8.37
C ARG A 488 -28.46 -13.37 9.82
N LYS A 489 -27.85 -14.53 10.06
CA LYS A 489 -27.72 -15.15 11.40
C LYS A 489 -26.28 -15.31 11.85
N GLY A 490 -25.39 -15.67 10.94
CA GLY A 490 -23.99 -15.91 11.25
C GLY A 490 -23.09 -15.59 10.06
N GLN A 491 -21.91 -15.07 10.35
CA GLN A 491 -20.81 -14.92 9.40
C GLN A 491 -19.56 -15.49 10.04
N PHE A 492 -18.88 -16.40 9.35
CA PHE A 492 -17.58 -16.91 9.76
C PHE A 492 -16.59 -16.74 8.60
N GLU A 493 -15.43 -16.19 8.90
CA GLU A 493 -14.36 -15.94 7.94
C GLU A 493 -13.02 -16.37 8.52
N LEU A 494 -12.19 -17.02 7.73
CA LEU A 494 -10.82 -17.39 8.10
C LEU A 494 -9.92 -17.25 6.88
N THR A 495 -8.74 -16.67 7.06
CA THR A 495 -7.64 -16.68 6.09
C THR A 495 -6.37 -17.05 6.82
N MET A 496 -5.75 -18.14 6.38
CA MET A 496 -4.59 -18.74 7.01
C MET A 496 -3.58 -19.12 5.94
N THR A 497 -2.31 -18.88 6.22
CA THR A 497 -1.18 -19.39 5.46
C THR A 497 -0.25 -20.14 6.40
N GLN A 498 0.39 -21.18 5.89
CA GLN A 498 1.26 -22.07 6.63
C GLN A 498 2.49 -22.34 5.78
N SER A 499 3.58 -21.67 6.10
CA SER A 499 4.88 -21.96 5.52
C SER A 499 5.37 -23.30 6.05
N LEU A 500 5.71 -24.23 5.16
CA LEU A 500 6.24 -25.53 5.54
C LEU A 500 7.78 -25.45 5.64
N PRO A 501 8.42 -26.38 6.36
CA PRO A 501 9.89 -26.43 6.47
C PRO A 501 10.60 -26.53 5.10
N ASP A 502 11.90 -26.23 5.12
CA ASP A 502 12.75 -25.99 3.94
C ASP A 502 12.44 -26.87 2.72
N GLY A 503 12.03 -26.22 1.62
CA GLY A 503 11.76 -26.85 0.32
C GLY A 503 10.39 -27.50 0.17
N LEU A 504 9.55 -27.54 1.22
CA LEU A 504 8.23 -28.16 1.17
C LEU A 504 7.12 -27.21 0.70
N GLY A 505 7.40 -25.91 0.55
CA GLY A 505 6.45 -24.92 0.03
C GLY A 505 5.55 -24.33 1.12
N ALA A 506 4.31 -24.00 0.76
CA ALA A 506 3.33 -23.39 1.65
C ALA A 506 1.92 -23.92 1.40
N LEU A 507 1.12 -23.96 2.47
CA LEU A 507 -0.31 -24.18 2.41
C LEU A 507 -1.04 -22.86 2.63
N ASN A 508 -2.15 -22.66 1.93
CA ASN A 508 -3.09 -21.58 2.18
C ASN A 508 -4.49 -22.16 2.39
N ALA A 509 -5.28 -21.51 3.24
CA ALA A 509 -6.67 -21.85 3.47
C ALA A 509 -7.48 -20.56 3.63
N SER A 510 -8.61 -20.48 2.93
CA SER A 510 -9.61 -19.44 3.14
C SER A 510 -11.00 -20.04 3.28
N VAL A 511 -11.77 -19.52 4.22
CA VAL A 511 -13.12 -19.96 4.53
C VAL A 511 -14.01 -18.74 4.65
N SER A 512 -15.16 -18.77 4.02
CA SER A 512 -16.25 -17.82 4.22
C SER A 512 -17.56 -18.60 4.30
N ARG A 513 -18.29 -18.44 5.40
CA ARG A 513 -19.61 -19.04 5.59
C ARG A 513 -20.56 -17.99 6.14
N GLN A 514 -21.62 -17.74 5.40
CA GLN A 514 -22.72 -16.88 5.80
C GLN A 514 -23.98 -17.72 5.94
N THR A 515 -24.68 -17.59 7.06
CA THR A 515 -25.98 -18.22 7.28
C THR A 515 -27.09 -17.19 7.35
N TYR A 516 -28.26 -17.60 6.89
CA TYR A 516 -29.47 -16.81 6.81
C TYR A 516 -30.65 -17.63 7.29
N ASN A 517 -31.66 -16.99 7.83
CA ASN A 517 -32.98 -17.58 7.99
C ASN A 517 -33.97 -16.85 7.10
N THR A 518 -34.84 -17.61 6.44
CA THR A 518 -36.02 -17.04 5.79
C THR A 518 -36.98 -16.48 6.83
N TYR A 519 -37.57 -15.32 6.55
CA TYR A 519 -38.43 -14.63 7.52
C TYR A 519 -39.69 -15.44 7.92
N TYR A 520 -40.34 -16.13 6.97
CA TYR A 520 -41.65 -16.76 7.20
C TYR A 520 -41.60 -18.14 7.86
N ASN A 521 -40.71 -19.01 7.38
CA ASN A 521 -40.61 -20.40 7.85
C ASN A 521 -39.33 -20.68 8.64
N ASN A 522 -38.47 -19.67 8.85
CA ASN A 522 -37.23 -19.79 9.61
C ASN A 522 -36.33 -20.94 9.10
N GLU A 523 -36.37 -21.21 7.80
CA GLU A 523 -35.53 -22.20 7.14
C GLU A 523 -34.11 -21.65 7.04
N GLU A 524 -33.15 -22.41 7.56
CA GLU A 524 -31.74 -22.03 7.47
C GLU A 524 -31.25 -22.19 6.02
N LYS A 525 -30.68 -21.11 5.49
CA LYS A 525 -29.96 -21.07 4.21
C LYS A 525 -28.50 -20.68 4.47
N SER A 526 -27.59 -21.08 3.59
CA SER A 526 -26.18 -20.72 3.68
C SER A 526 -25.55 -20.40 2.33
N VAL A 527 -24.54 -19.55 2.37
CA VAL A 527 -23.54 -19.38 1.31
C VAL A 527 -22.19 -19.73 1.91
N GLU A 528 -21.47 -20.64 1.28
CA GLU A 528 -20.24 -21.23 1.78
C GLU A 528 -19.18 -21.21 0.68
N SER A 529 -17.96 -20.83 1.03
CA SER A 529 -16.78 -20.88 0.18
C SER A 529 -15.60 -21.40 1.00
N TYR A 530 -15.00 -22.51 0.58
CA TYR A 530 -13.79 -23.06 1.19
C TYR A 530 -12.72 -23.19 0.10
N ASN A 531 -11.55 -22.60 0.30
CA ASN A 531 -10.41 -22.76 -0.60
C ASN A 531 -9.22 -23.26 0.20
N ILE A 532 -8.56 -24.29 -0.30
CA ILE A 532 -7.32 -24.82 0.27
C ILE A 532 -6.34 -24.97 -0.88
N GLY A 533 -5.18 -24.33 -0.76
CA GLY A 533 -4.12 -24.34 -1.75
C GLY A 533 -2.81 -24.87 -1.20
N TYR A 534 -2.08 -25.60 -2.02
CA TYR A 534 -0.68 -25.92 -1.81
C TYR A 534 0.12 -25.25 -2.92
N SER A 535 1.22 -24.60 -2.58
CA SER A 535 2.14 -24.01 -3.55
C SER A 535 3.57 -24.34 -3.18
N ASN A 536 4.38 -24.72 -4.17
CA ASN A 536 5.81 -24.95 -3.99
C ASN A 536 6.59 -24.45 -5.20
N VAL A 537 7.85 -24.09 -4.97
CA VAL A 537 8.81 -23.74 -6.01
C VAL A 537 10.01 -24.66 -5.86
N PHE A 538 10.28 -25.47 -6.88
CA PHE A 538 11.40 -26.41 -6.91
C PHE A 538 12.25 -26.13 -8.14
N ASP A 539 13.52 -25.74 -7.93
CA ASP A 539 14.48 -25.41 -9.00
C ASP A 539 13.93 -24.41 -10.05
N GLY A 540 13.24 -23.37 -9.55
CA GLY A 540 12.59 -22.34 -10.38
C GLY A 540 11.25 -22.75 -11.00
N ILE A 541 10.85 -24.03 -10.94
CA ILE A 541 9.53 -24.51 -11.37
C ILE A 541 8.52 -24.23 -10.27
N SER A 542 7.46 -23.47 -10.57
CA SER A 542 6.36 -23.26 -9.63
C SER A 542 5.24 -24.25 -9.87
N MET A 543 4.71 -24.81 -8.79
CA MET A 543 3.57 -25.72 -8.80
C MET A 543 2.55 -25.24 -7.77
N ASN A 544 1.28 -25.23 -8.14
CA ASN A 544 0.19 -24.88 -7.26
C ASN A 544 -1.01 -25.83 -7.48
N VAL A 545 -1.53 -26.36 -6.38
CA VAL A 545 -2.73 -27.22 -6.35
C VAL A 545 -3.75 -26.53 -5.48
N ASN A 546 -4.96 -26.27 -5.98
CA ASN A 546 -6.02 -25.70 -5.17
C ASN A 546 -7.29 -26.54 -5.24
N TYR A 547 -7.92 -26.71 -4.09
CA TYR A 547 -9.28 -27.20 -3.96
C TYR A 547 -10.18 -26.04 -3.56
N ALA A 548 -11.22 -25.80 -4.34
CA ALA A 548 -12.24 -24.79 -4.09
C ALA A 548 -13.61 -25.47 -3.97
N TYR A 549 -14.33 -25.15 -2.91
CA TYR A 549 -15.72 -25.51 -2.70
C TYR A 549 -16.56 -24.25 -2.65
N TYR A 550 -17.68 -24.26 -3.35
CA TYR A 550 -18.70 -23.24 -3.25
C TYR A 550 -20.04 -23.91 -3.04
N LYS A 551 -20.89 -23.33 -2.20
CA LYS A 551 -22.29 -23.73 -2.08
C LYS A 551 -23.12 -22.50 -1.83
N SER A 552 -24.20 -22.39 -2.58
CA SER A 552 -25.28 -21.46 -2.27
C SER A 552 -26.53 -22.29 -2.04
N SER A 553 -27.30 -21.94 -1.01
CA SER A 553 -28.65 -22.44 -0.82
C SER A 553 -29.69 -21.32 -0.91
N LEU A 554 -29.32 -20.17 -1.48
CA LEU A 554 -30.22 -19.02 -1.59
C LEU A 554 -31.25 -19.25 -2.72
N ASN A 555 -32.41 -18.61 -2.59
CA ASN A 555 -33.40 -18.63 -3.64
C ASN A 555 -32.94 -17.73 -4.80
N ARG A 556 -32.89 -18.28 -6.01
CA ARG A 556 -32.60 -17.55 -7.24
C ARG A 556 -33.89 -17.38 -8.02
N GLN A 557 -34.15 -16.16 -8.48
CA GLN A 557 -35.24 -15.92 -9.41
C GLN A 557 -34.91 -16.58 -10.75
N ASN A 558 -35.74 -17.52 -11.17
CA ASN A 558 -35.69 -18.07 -12.50
C ASN A 558 -36.35 -17.07 -13.46
N TYR A 559 -35.53 -16.36 -14.23
CA TYR A 559 -36.00 -15.32 -15.16
C TYR A 559 -36.93 -15.84 -16.27
N SER A 560 -36.95 -17.15 -16.51
CA SER A 560 -37.84 -17.76 -17.51
C SER A 560 -39.23 -18.06 -16.98
N THR A 561 -39.34 -18.46 -15.72
CA THR A 561 -40.62 -18.84 -15.08
C THR A 561 -41.15 -17.76 -14.14
N ASN A 562 -40.34 -16.74 -13.83
CA ASN A 562 -40.57 -15.78 -12.74
C ASN A 562 -40.79 -16.42 -11.36
N LEU A 563 -40.44 -17.69 -11.19
CA LEU A 563 -40.51 -18.38 -9.91
C LEU A 563 -39.17 -18.29 -9.18
N PHE A 564 -39.21 -18.22 -7.86
CA PHE A 564 -38.01 -18.33 -7.02
C PHE A 564 -37.74 -19.82 -6.74
N GLU A 565 -36.61 -20.32 -7.26
CA GLU A 565 -36.16 -21.69 -7.00
C GLU A 565 -35.00 -21.65 -6.01
N THR A 566 -35.00 -22.56 -5.03
CA THR A 566 -33.83 -22.73 -4.15
C THR A 566 -32.70 -23.30 -4.98
N ASP A 567 -31.69 -22.49 -5.26
CA ASP A 567 -30.45 -22.97 -5.86
C ASP A 567 -29.78 -23.87 -4.82
N ARG A 568 -29.77 -25.18 -5.04
CA ARG A 568 -29.05 -26.15 -4.19
C ARG A 568 -27.81 -26.66 -4.90
N ASN A 569 -27.18 -25.83 -5.73
CA ASN A 569 -25.93 -26.19 -6.34
C ASN A 569 -24.77 -25.97 -5.35
N ASN A 570 -24.04 -27.05 -5.09
CA ASN A 570 -22.68 -26.96 -4.59
C ASN A 570 -21.75 -27.21 -5.76
N ASP A 571 -20.60 -26.57 -5.81
CA ASP A 571 -19.56 -26.79 -6.81
C ASP A 571 -18.25 -27.09 -6.09
N HIS A 572 -17.51 -28.06 -6.60
CA HIS A 572 -16.18 -28.40 -6.12
C HIS A 572 -15.25 -28.42 -7.32
N VAL A 573 -14.10 -27.77 -7.21
CA VAL A 573 -13.07 -27.75 -8.26
C VAL A 573 -11.72 -28.04 -7.63
N VAL A 574 -11.02 -29.03 -8.17
CA VAL A 574 -9.59 -29.24 -7.93
C VAL A 574 -8.85 -28.69 -9.14
N SER A 575 -7.85 -27.85 -8.92
CA SER A 575 -7.01 -27.26 -9.96
C SER A 575 -5.54 -27.53 -9.67
N LEU A 576 -4.77 -27.72 -10.74
CA LEU A 576 -3.32 -27.85 -10.75
C LEU A 576 -2.79 -26.82 -11.76
N ASN A 577 -1.78 -26.06 -11.37
CA ASN A 577 -1.03 -25.19 -12.26
C ASN A 577 0.47 -25.44 -12.05
N ILE A 578 1.21 -25.61 -13.14
CA ILE A 578 2.66 -25.77 -13.15
C ILE A 578 3.21 -24.74 -14.13
N SER A 579 4.18 -23.94 -13.69
CA SER A 579 4.90 -22.99 -14.55
C SER A 579 6.39 -23.28 -14.53
N ILE A 580 6.96 -23.46 -15.72
CA ILE A 580 8.35 -23.83 -15.94
C ILE A 580 9.02 -22.67 -16.68
N PRO A 581 9.83 -21.82 -16.02
CA PRO A 581 10.61 -20.81 -16.71
C PRO A 581 11.67 -21.47 -17.60
N LEU A 582 11.79 -20.99 -18.83
CA LEU A 582 12.81 -21.45 -19.77
C LEU A 582 14.15 -20.79 -19.45
N GLN A 583 15.25 -21.45 -19.80
CA GLN A 583 16.61 -20.96 -19.51
C GLN A 583 17.37 -20.55 -20.78
N GLY A 584 18.53 -19.94 -20.61
CA GLY A 584 19.42 -19.55 -21.71
C GLY A 584 18.81 -18.46 -22.60
N ARG A 585 18.73 -18.73 -23.91
CA ARG A 585 18.19 -17.77 -24.91
C ARG A 585 16.71 -17.44 -24.69
N PHE A 586 15.97 -18.25 -23.93
CA PHE A 586 14.54 -18.10 -23.69
C PHE A 586 14.21 -17.67 -22.25
N LYS A 587 15.16 -17.05 -21.53
CA LYS A 587 15.02 -16.69 -20.11
C LYS A 587 13.81 -15.82 -19.71
N ASP A 588 13.21 -15.12 -20.67
CA ASP A 588 12.03 -14.27 -20.47
C ASP A 588 10.73 -14.99 -20.94
N GLN A 589 10.77 -16.32 -21.09
CA GLN A 589 9.66 -17.16 -21.54
C GLN A 589 9.43 -18.32 -20.57
N TRP A 590 8.21 -18.84 -20.52
CA TRP A 590 7.83 -19.94 -19.65
C TRP A 590 6.78 -20.84 -20.31
N VAL A 591 6.76 -22.09 -19.88
CA VAL A 591 5.73 -23.07 -20.24
C VAL A 591 4.80 -23.24 -19.06
N THR A 592 3.48 -23.23 -19.30
CA THR A 592 2.47 -23.45 -18.28
C THR A 592 1.65 -24.69 -18.61
N TYR A 593 1.44 -25.56 -17.62
CA TYR A 593 0.45 -26.63 -17.69
C TYR A 593 -0.61 -26.38 -16.62
N GLY A 594 -1.87 -26.37 -17.02
CA GLY A 594 -3.00 -26.26 -16.11
C GLY A 594 -3.96 -27.43 -16.27
N ALA A 595 -4.54 -27.89 -15.17
CA ALA A 595 -5.63 -28.86 -15.18
C ALA A 595 -6.66 -28.50 -14.12
N SER A 596 -7.94 -28.76 -14.40
CA SER A 596 -9.04 -28.60 -13.46
C SER A 596 -10.03 -29.74 -13.57
N TYR A 597 -10.55 -30.18 -12.44
CA TYR A 597 -11.57 -31.21 -12.33
C TYR A 597 -12.71 -30.71 -11.46
N ASN A 598 -13.95 -30.78 -11.94
CA ASN A 598 -15.12 -30.34 -11.20
C ASN A 598 -16.02 -31.50 -10.70
N LYS A 599 -17.00 -31.20 -9.85
CA LYS A 599 -17.95 -32.20 -9.30
C LYS A 599 -18.70 -33.01 -10.37
N ASP A 600 -18.96 -32.41 -11.52
CA ASP A 600 -19.73 -33.01 -12.61
C ASP A 600 -18.87 -33.96 -13.45
N GLY A 601 -17.62 -34.22 -13.05
CA GLY A 601 -16.68 -35.07 -13.75
C GLY A 601 -16.05 -34.42 -14.98
N ASN A 602 -16.23 -33.10 -15.15
CA ASN A 602 -15.56 -32.35 -16.21
C ASN A 602 -14.09 -32.20 -15.84
N PHE A 603 -13.23 -32.61 -16.75
CA PHE A 603 -11.79 -32.47 -16.68
C PHE A 603 -11.36 -31.60 -17.85
N ASP A 604 -10.78 -30.45 -17.56
CA ASP A 604 -10.21 -29.51 -18.52
C ASP A 604 -8.72 -29.37 -18.24
N ASN A 605 -7.89 -29.43 -19.28
CA ASN A 605 -6.45 -29.20 -19.16
C ASN A 605 -5.93 -28.36 -20.32
N TYR A 606 -4.81 -27.67 -20.11
CA TYR A 606 -4.15 -26.88 -21.13
C TYR A 606 -2.64 -26.88 -20.97
N VAL A 607 -1.94 -26.69 -22.09
CA VAL A 607 -0.52 -26.36 -22.18
C VAL A 607 -0.41 -25.00 -22.86
N GLY A 608 0.39 -24.11 -22.31
CA GLY A 608 0.65 -22.80 -22.88
C GLY A 608 2.12 -22.43 -22.87
N VAL A 609 2.50 -21.57 -23.80
CA VAL A 609 3.81 -20.91 -23.83
C VAL A 609 3.54 -19.41 -23.80
N GLY A 610 4.24 -18.71 -22.90
CA GLY A 610 4.14 -17.26 -22.79
C GLY A 610 5.48 -16.64 -22.49
N GLY A 611 5.54 -15.32 -22.59
CA GLY A 611 6.78 -14.61 -22.33
C GLY A 611 6.63 -13.10 -22.37
N ILE A 612 7.76 -12.46 -22.13
CA ILE A 612 7.95 -11.02 -22.29
C ILE A 612 8.95 -10.81 -23.44
N LEU A 613 8.64 -9.87 -24.33
CA LEU A 613 9.45 -9.51 -25.50
C LEU A 613 9.75 -8.00 -25.51
N LEU A 614 10.56 -7.60 -26.50
CA LEU A 614 11.07 -6.24 -26.74
C LEU A 614 12.10 -5.79 -25.70
N ASP A 615 12.95 -4.83 -26.07
CA ASP A 615 14.08 -4.38 -25.25
C ASP A 615 13.64 -3.75 -23.93
N GLU A 616 12.50 -3.04 -23.93
CA GLU A 616 11.89 -2.44 -22.74
C GLU A 616 11.05 -3.43 -21.92
N LYS A 617 11.00 -4.71 -22.31
CA LYS A 617 10.17 -5.75 -21.66
C LYS A 617 8.69 -5.35 -21.53
N ASN A 618 8.19 -4.65 -22.53
CA ASN A 618 6.89 -4.00 -22.52
C ASN A 618 5.82 -4.74 -23.33
N LEU A 619 6.15 -5.86 -24.00
CA LEU A 619 5.18 -6.75 -24.65
C LEU A 619 5.10 -8.10 -23.93
N SER A 620 3.96 -8.39 -23.32
CA SER A 620 3.64 -9.73 -22.81
C SER A 620 2.74 -10.48 -23.78
N TRP A 621 3.01 -11.76 -24.01
CA TRP A 621 2.21 -12.62 -24.90
C TRP A 621 2.02 -14.01 -24.31
N ASN A 622 0.96 -14.70 -24.73
CA ASN A 622 0.67 -16.08 -24.37
C ASN A 622 -0.10 -16.77 -25.49
N VAL A 623 0.26 -18.02 -25.74
CA VAL A 623 -0.46 -18.95 -26.62
C VAL A 623 -0.71 -20.21 -25.80
N GLN A 624 -1.95 -20.67 -25.76
CA GLN A 624 -2.32 -21.87 -25.04
C GLN A 624 -3.30 -22.72 -25.84
N GLN A 625 -3.16 -24.02 -25.68
CA GLN A 625 -4.01 -25.05 -26.26
C GLN A 625 -4.42 -26.01 -25.15
N GLY A 626 -5.71 -26.30 -25.10
CA GLY A 626 -6.31 -27.14 -24.09
C GLY A 626 -7.40 -28.03 -24.65
N TYR A 627 -7.77 -29.01 -23.83
CA TYR A 627 -8.79 -29.98 -24.12
C TYR A 627 -9.62 -30.22 -22.87
N GLY A 628 -10.93 -30.37 -23.06
CA GLY A 628 -11.86 -30.76 -22.02
C GLY A 628 -12.70 -31.96 -22.41
N ASN A 629 -12.96 -32.84 -21.45
CA ASN A 629 -13.83 -34.00 -21.66
C ASN A 629 -15.33 -33.59 -21.67
N ARG A 630 -16.23 -34.58 -21.81
CA ARG A 630 -17.71 -34.40 -21.68
C ARG A 630 -18.30 -33.26 -22.52
N GLY A 631 -17.80 -33.08 -23.74
CA GLY A 631 -18.28 -32.07 -24.67
C GLY A 631 -17.67 -30.68 -24.49
N SER A 632 -16.71 -30.49 -23.58
CA SER A 632 -15.94 -29.24 -23.43
C SER A 632 -14.99 -28.99 -24.62
N GLY A 633 -14.42 -30.07 -25.19
CA GLY A 633 -13.69 -30.07 -26.46
C GLY A 633 -12.40 -29.27 -26.46
N ASN A 634 -11.91 -28.90 -27.63
CA ASN A 634 -10.66 -28.15 -27.78
C ASN A 634 -10.87 -26.68 -27.39
N TYR A 635 -9.87 -26.12 -26.70
CA TYR A 635 -9.79 -24.71 -26.35
C TYR A 635 -8.43 -24.16 -26.77
N ASP A 636 -8.42 -23.19 -27.69
CA ASP A 636 -7.20 -22.52 -28.11
C ASP A 636 -7.34 -21.03 -27.80
N SER A 637 -6.27 -20.39 -27.33
CA SER A 637 -6.25 -18.94 -27.19
C SER A 637 -4.89 -18.32 -27.38
N VAL A 638 -4.89 -17.13 -27.97
CA VAL A 638 -3.74 -16.26 -28.15
C VAL A 638 -4.07 -14.93 -27.50
N TYR A 639 -3.15 -14.41 -26.68
CA TYR A 639 -3.31 -13.13 -26.02
C TYR A 639 -2.02 -12.33 -26.06
N GLY A 640 -2.13 -11.02 -26.26
CA GLY A 640 -1.02 -10.09 -26.24
C GLY A 640 -1.39 -8.78 -25.53
N LYS A 641 -0.45 -8.24 -24.77
CA LYS A 641 -0.57 -6.92 -24.12
C LYS A 641 0.74 -6.15 -24.28
N TYR A 642 0.63 -4.95 -24.85
CA TYR A 642 1.72 -4.01 -25.06
C TYR A 642 1.55 -2.80 -24.13
N LYS A 643 2.57 -2.50 -23.32
CA LYS A 643 2.64 -1.36 -22.42
C LYS A 643 3.43 -0.23 -23.08
N GLY A 644 2.76 0.60 -23.87
CA GLY A 644 3.41 1.73 -24.55
C GLY A 644 3.60 2.94 -23.63
N ARG A 645 4.39 3.91 -24.10
CA ARG A 645 4.59 5.21 -23.43
C ARG A 645 3.29 6.00 -23.25
N TYR A 646 2.40 5.93 -24.24
CA TYR A 646 1.16 6.72 -24.31
C TYR A 646 -0.09 5.94 -23.89
N GLY A 647 0.06 4.68 -23.46
CA GLY A 647 -1.05 3.82 -23.11
C GLY A 647 -0.74 2.33 -23.29
N ASP A 648 -1.59 1.50 -22.72
CA ASP A 648 -1.54 0.05 -22.80
C ASP A 648 -2.57 -0.47 -23.81
N VAL A 649 -2.16 -1.32 -24.74
CA VAL A 649 -3.03 -1.99 -25.72
C VAL A 649 -3.04 -3.48 -25.42
N ASN A 650 -4.19 -4.13 -25.51
CA ASN A 650 -4.29 -5.58 -25.47
C ASN A 650 -5.25 -6.12 -26.52
N ALA A 651 -4.97 -7.34 -26.97
CA ALA A 651 -5.82 -8.06 -27.90
C ALA A 651 -5.73 -9.56 -27.59
N GLY A 652 -6.85 -10.25 -27.79
CA GLY A 652 -6.96 -11.68 -27.57
C GLY A 652 -7.88 -12.32 -28.60
N TYR A 653 -7.57 -13.56 -28.93
CA TYR A 653 -8.43 -14.44 -29.69
C TYR A 653 -8.54 -15.75 -28.94
N SER A 654 -9.75 -16.26 -28.77
CA SER A 654 -9.96 -17.60 -28.23
C SER A 654 -11.06 -18.33 -28.98
N TYR A 655 -10.98 -19.65 -28.97
CA TYR A 655 -11.94 -20.52 -29.61
C TYR A 655 -12.19 -21.74 -28.72
N LYS A 656 -13.47 -22.11 -28.57
CA LYS A 656 -13.92 -23.32 -27.86
C LYS A 656 -15.16 -23.89 -28.53
N ASN A 657 -15.08 -25.10 -29.08
CA ASN A 657 -16.17 -25.79 -29.79
C ASN A 657 -16.81 -24.95 -30.91
N ASP A 658 -17.97 -24.34 -30.67
CA ASP A 658 -18.68 -23.51 -31.65
C ASP A 658 -18.50 -22.02 -31.37
N ASN A 659 -17.83 -21.65 -30.27
CA ASN A 659 -17.68 -20.26 -29.86
C ASN A 659 -16.30 -19.73 -30.25
N ARG A 660 -16.27 -18.61 -30.95
CA ARG A 660 -15.08 -17.83 -31.28
C ARG A 660 -15.19 -16.46 -30.62
N GLN A 661 -14.13 -16.00 -30.01
CA GLN A 661 -14.10 -14.76 -29.27
C GLN A 661 -12.90 -13.92 -29.68
N VAL A 662 -13.14 -12.66 -30.01
CA VAL A 662 -12.10 -11.64 -30.19
C VAL A 662 -12.29 -10.60 -29.09
N SER A 663 -11.25 -10.36 -28.30
CA SER A 663 -11.22 -9.28 -27.32
C SER A 663 -10.13 -8.26 -27.67
N TYR A 664 -10.40 -7.00 -27.39
CA TYR A 664 -9.42 -5.93 -27.53
C TYR A 664 -9.66 -4.86 -26.48
N GLY A 665 -8.60 -4.15 -26.11
CA GLY A 665 -8.69 -3.10 -25.11
C GLY A 665 -7.60 -2.06 -25.22
N LEU A 666 -7.96 -0.84 -24.82
CA LEU A 666 -7.10 0.34 -24.82
C LEU A 666 -7.22 1.01 -23.45
N ASN A 667 -6.10 1.20 -22.76
CA ASN A 667 -6.07 1.89 -21.47
C ASN A 667 -5.02 2.98 -21.49
N GLY A 668 -5.36 4.17 -21.00
CA GLY A 668 -4.41 5.26 -20.94
C GLY A 668 -5.04 6.48 -20.31
N SER A 669 -4.31 7.58 -20.39
CA SER A 669 -4.72 8.83 -19.75
C SER A 669 -4.33 10.01 -20.62
N LEU A 670 -5.17 11.03 -20.60
CA LEU A 670 -4.91 12.33 -21.19
C LEU A 670 -4.89 13.36 -20.07
N VAL A 671 -3.78 14.08 -19.94
CA VAL A 671 -3.60 15.15 -18.96
C VAL A 671 -3.37 16.46 -19.70
N MET A 672 -4.14 17.48 -19.34
CA MET A 672 -3.97 18.85 -19.82
C MET A 672 -3.64 19.74 -18.63
N ASN A 673 -2.65 20.60 -18.79
CA ASN A 673 -2.22 21.57 -17.78
C ASN A 673 -1.62 22.81 -18.46
N GLY A 674 -1.10 23.76 -17.67
CA GLY A 674 -0.51 24.99 -18.19
C GLY A 674 0.67 24.79 -19.15
N TYR A 675 1.31 23.62 -19.15
CA TYR A 675 2.44 23.28 -20.03
C TYR A 675 2.01 22.55 -21.33
N GLY A 676 0.73 22.18 -21.47
CA GLY A 676 0.21 21.51 -22.66
C GLY A 676 -0.57 20.24 -22.36
N ALA A 677 -0.70 19.37 -23.38
CA ALA A 677 -1.38 18.10 -23.30
C ALA A 677 -0.39 16.94 -23.39
N THR A 678 -0.51 15.98 -22.47
CA THR A 678 0.36 14.80 -22.38
C THR A 678 -0.51 13.54 -22.32
N LEU A 679 -0.19 12.57 -23.17
CA LEU A 679 -0.72 11.21 -23.06
C LEU A 679 0.19 10.37 -22.16
N SER A 680 -0.41 9.54 -21.33
CA SER A 680 0.34 8.62 -20.47
C SER A 680 -0.39 7.28 -20.34
N ARG A 681 0.30 6.35 -19.68
CA ARG A 681 -0.34 5.15 -19.11
C ARG A 681 -1.35 5.55 -18.02
N PRO A 682 -2.27 4.64 -17.62
CA PRO A 682 -3.27 4.92 -16.61
C PRO A 682 -2.68 5.57 -15.35
N LEU A 683 -3.28 6.67 -14.90
CA LEU A 683 -2.83 7.42 -13.73
C LEU A 683 -3.13 6.65 -12.44
N GLY A 684 -2.30 6.92 -11.42
CA GLY A 684 -2.55 6.57 -10.02
C GLY A 684 -3.29 7.69 -9.28
N ASN A 685 -3.40 7.57 -7.96
CA ASN A 685 -4.02 8.62 -7.13
C ASN A 685 -3.17 9.90 -7.07
N THR A 686 -1.84 9.75 -7.01
CA THR A 686 -0.85 10.83 -7.03
C THR A 686 0.07 10.64 -8.22
N ASN A 687 0.26 11.68 -9.03
CA ASN A 687 1.02 11.61 -10.26
C ASN A 687 2.00 12.78 -10.34
N GLY A 688 3.25 12.49 -10.73
CA GLY A 688 4.25 13.51 -11.04
C GLY A 688 4.24 13.82 -12.54
N LEU A 689 4.26 15.11 -12.90
CA LEU A 689 4.47 15.56 -14.27
C LEU A 689 5.95 15.91 -14.45
N ILE A 690 6.63 15.23 -15.37
CA ILE A 690 7.98 15.58 -15.79
C ILE A 690 7.88 16.58 -16.94
N TYR A 691 8.45 17.78 -16.76
CA TYR A 691 8.48 18.83 -17.77
C TYR A 691 9.93 19.17 -18.12
N THR A 692 10.39 18.72 -19.29
CA THR A 692 11.76 18.93 -19.79
C THR A 692 11.72 19.40 -21.25
N PRO A 693 11.42 20.69 -21.51
CA PRO A 693 11.38 21.22 -22.87
C PRO A 693 12.70 21.03 -23.61
N GLY A 694 12.65 20.48 -24.83
CA GLY A 694 13.82 20.35 -25.70
C GLY A 694 14.75 19.17 -25.40
N VAL A 695 14.37 18.26 -24.49
CA VAL A 695 15.09 17.01 -24.19
C VAL A 695 14.44 15.82 -24.87
#